data_AF-A0A963Z6V8-F1
#
_entry.id   AF-A0A963Z6V8-F1
#
_cell.length_a   1.000
_cell.length_b   1.000
_cell.length_c   1.000
_cell.angle_alpha   90.00
_cell.angle_beta   90.00
_cell.angle_gamma   90.00
#
_symmetry.space_group_name_H-M   'P 1'
#
loop_
_entity.id
_entity.type
_entity.pdbx_description
1 polymer ?
#
loop_
_entity_poly.entity_id
_entity_poly.type
_entity_poly.pdbx_seq_one_letter_code
_entity_poly.pdbx_strand_id
1 'polypeptide(L)'
;MSKTTGWLEDFESIGDNCEFGFVQRALGGERSSLLRWVFIDSVDATVAAIRGEFDGMFVFENLQPAGAGAMVRDVTAGIAFHTEMKSEQKGEDWSFIDTECERRAMHAHERLKLEYLLGKFKENIAGSQRIYVVKRNTGLTRSDADAIFEAIASKGGGRLLYVTVADRLEKVGKVELIHPRMAHGWIDRFAPYNQANNVSLTHWEEILRAADHLFATQPVPVAVQPQEKAVRDFFRKILSKLKAKIKRTEKATPESHPIVKAEANNRDQQDQHAQAQTEKHVSSIESALFDPLVYEARYVAEDGCFNSNEEVTIKHWREYGMPLKIVPTSFFDEGFYLATYPDIAALGELGFAHFLDFGLREGRAPNIWFDPSWYAFQTQDETSKHYDHFLKHGVREGRSPSSLAKFVHEIFEPQIPLTLDTYAEMVQASLGWSSLVTPDSIKLLANLFVPAWHKPAASPLRAFIDYLRHGLIQGVSPGPLFDPALYAHRAAEAGLPPLAASENLVIHWLQYGVPARIIPTQRFDDAFYRSRNADISEIPDWAFLHFLRFGIAEGRIPSPQRRFRQARHFFQTTEQPIQELYRHWYAIDFPNQKAGEVDLVPASSYRRLEEVLASENLQRLFKEAQAIEPAIGELASISEFLLLPYYDPLSAIHAEAKRRIPRTNYDSIICVPWIRTGGADLVAGLLAASLLRIRPKERVLVLRTDAPHFERADWLPDAADVVDISDLTKAITEQQAQHLLRVIFRGLTAARVFNVNSRLCWTTFRSHGANLASTLHSYAYLFCWDQTASGLRVGYPSEFFSETVANITGFMTDTIFLRNELTKMYRLPDTVSKKIFPLYTPAQSGAWTPSAARQVHDASDPGSRKLVLWGGRLDRQKRFDLVQDIARCMPDVEFRCWGTALIDASPDLTGLPGNITMQGGFASFDDLPLTKAGAWLFTSAWEGMPTTLIELATRGVAVVASAVGGVPELITDETGWAVPPDGDASQYVSVLKEVLQNQTEAMRRAEALQGRVLAIYSQANYDAALDAVLAREEPK
;
A
#
# COMPACT_ATOMS: atom_id res chain seq x y z
N MET A 1 -8.69 -8.63 -28.82
CA MET A 1 -9.08 -7.31 -28.31
C MET A 1 -7.93 -6.78 -27.48
N SER A 2 -7.33 -5.66 -27.90
CA SER A 2 -6.07 -5.16 -27.36
C SER A 2 -6.26 -4.57 -25.97
N LYS A 3 -5.47 -5.02 -24.99
CA LYS A 3 -5.34 -4.36 -23.69
C LYS A 3 -4.55 -3.06 -23.85
N THR A 4 -5.23 -1.99 -24.23
CA THR A 4 -4.75 -0.60 -24.16
C THR A 4 -5.77 0.18 -23.33
N THR A 5 -5.80 -0.07 -22.02
CA THR A 5 -6.73 0.60 -21.08
C THR A 5 -6.06 1.59 -20.13
N GLY A 6 -4.74 1.80 -20.23
CA GLY A 6 -4.01 2.72 -19.34
C GLY A 6 -4.55 4.15 -19.34
N TRP A 7 -5.05 4.64 -20.49
CA TRP A 7 -5.64 5.97 -20.64
C TRP A 7 -6.96 6.15 -19.87
N LEU A 8 -7.73 5.07 -19.65
CA LEU A 8 -9.00 5.14 -18.93
C LEU A 8 -8.80 5.37 -17.42
N GLU A 9 -7.60 5.08 -16.90
CA GLU A 9 -7.27 5.25 -15.48
C GLU A 9 -7.18 6.72 -15.07
N ASP A 10 -7.03 7.64 -16.03
CA ASP A 10 -6.96 9.09 -15.81
C ASP A 10 -8.32 9.73 -15.60
N PHE A 11 -9.41 9.00 -15.85
CA PHE A 11 -10.78 9.45 -15.65
C PHE A 11 -11.33 9.08 -14.27
N GLU A 12 -11.87 10.05 -13.55
CA GLU A 12 -12.46 9.87 -12.22
C GLU A 12 -13.87 10.47 -12.16
N SER A 13 -14.83 9.75 -11.57
CA SER A 13 -16.22 10.19 -11.44
C SER A 13 -16.36 11.33 -10.40
N ILE A 14 -17.24 12.30 -10.65
CA ILE A 14 -17.68 13.31 -9.67
C ILE A 14 -19.10 13.06 -9.14
N GLY A 15 -19.71 11.92 -9.48
CA GLY A 15 -21.00 11.47 -8.94
C GLY A 15 -22.18 11.70 -9.90
N ASP A 16 -23.37 11.94 -9.34
CA ASP A 16 -24.73 11.83 -9.93
C ASP A 16 -25.35 10.44 -9.77
N ASN A 17 -24.84 9.41 -10.45
CA ASN A 17 -25.24 8.01 -10.25
C ASN A 17 -24.14 7.02 -10.71
N CYS A 18 -24.44 5.73 -10.67
CA CYS A 18 -23.51 4.64 -11.03
C CYS A 18 -23.20 4.48 -12.53
N GLU A 19 -23.81 5.27 -13.43
CA GLU A 19 -23.70 5.09 -14.89
C GLU A 19 -22.26 5.12 -15.37
N PHE A 20 -21.49 6.14 -14.97
CA PHE A 20 -20.10 6.25 -15.40
C PHE A 20 -19.24 5.11 -14.86
N GLY A 21 -19.55 4.60 -13.66
CA GLY A 21 -18.90 3.40 -13.10
C GLY A 21 -19.10 2.16 -13.98
N PHE A 22 -20.30 1.98 -14.56
CA PHE A 22 -20.60 0.91 -15.50
C PHE A 22 -19.91 1.10 -16.87
N VAL A 23 -19.82 2.34 -17.36
CA VAL A 23 -19.02 2.67 -18.56
C VAL A 23 -17.57 2.28 -18.37
N GLN A 24 -16.96 2.70 -17.26
CA GLN A 24 -15.57 2.34 -16.94
C GLN A 24 -15.39 0.83 -16.88
N ARG A 25 -16.32 0.10 -16.25
CA ARG A 25 -16.29 -1.37 -16.16
C ARG A 25 -16.39 -2.03 -17.53
N ALA A 26 -17.31 -1.58 -18.38
CA ALA A 26 -17.52 -2.14 -19.72
C ALA A 26 -16.32 -1.91 -20.65
N LEU A 27 -15.59 -0.80 -20.47
CA LEU A 27 -14.35 -0.49 -21.20
C LEU A 27 -13.09 -1.12 -20.56
N GLY A 28 -13.23 -1.98 -19.54
CA GLY A 28 -12.12 -2.71 -18.91
C GLY A 28 -11.39 -1.96 -17.79
N GLY A 29 -11.95 -0.87 -17.27
CA GLY A 29 -11.47 -0.14 -16.10
C GLY A 29 -12.09 -0.64 -14.78
N GLU A 30 -11.28 -1.19 -13.89
CA GLU A 30 -11.72 -1.74 -12.59
C GLU A 30 -11.10 -1.05 -11.36
N ARG A 31 -10.73 0.23 -11.49
CA ARG A 31 -10.12 0.97 -10.39
C ARG A 31 -11.16 1.41 -9.35
N SER A 32 -10.83 1.26 -8.06
CA SER A 32 -11.64 1.80 -6.96
C SER A 32 -11.48 3.32 -6.87
N SER A 33 -12.60 4.05 -6.79
CA SER A 33 -12.72 5.51 -6.64
C SER A 33 -13.90 5.85 -5.73
N LEU A 34 -13.78 6.96 -4.99
CA LEU A 34 -14.74 7.38 -3.96
C LEU A 34 -16.15 7.60 -4.52
N LEU A 35 -16.28 8.32 -5.65
CA LEU A 35 -17.56 8.75 -6.21
C LEU A 35 -18.05 7.90 -7.40
N ARG A 36 -17.46 6.71 -7.57
CA ARG A 36 -17.75 5.83 -8.71
C ARG A 36 -19.13 5.17 -8.63
N TRP A 37 -19.57 4.82 -7.42
CA TRP A 37 -20.79 4.07 -7.14
C TRP A 37 -21.72 4.84 -6.20
N VAL A 38 -21.88 6.12 -6.51
CA VAL A 38 -22.47 7.09 -5.60
C VAL A 38 -23.60 7.85 -6.29
N PHE A 39 -24.67 8.11 -5.55
CA PHE A 39 -25.75 9.00 -5.95
C PHE A 39 -25.66 10.32 -5.18
N ILE A 40 -25.73 11.44 -5.91
CA ILE A 40 -25.72 12.80 -5.34
C ILE A 40 -26.86 13.57 -5.98
N ASP A 41 -27.76 14.13 -5.17
CA ASP A 41 -29.02 14.71 -5.65
C ASP A 41 -28.91 16.13 -6.21
N SER A 42 -27.86 16.87 -5.85
CA SER A 42 -27.69 18.28 -6.24
C SER A 42 -26.24 18.67 -6.56
N VAL A 43 -26.08 19.62 -7.48
CA VAL A 43 -24.76 20.21 -7.81
C VAL A 43 -24.15 20.89 -6.59
N ASP A 44 -24.98 21.55 -5.77
CA ASP A 44 -24.55 22.20 -4.53
C ASP A 44 -23.95 21.20 -3.55
N ALA A 45 -24.52 19.99 -3.40
CA ALA A 45 -23.95 18.94 -2.56
C ALA A 45 -22.59 18.47 -3.10
N THR A 46 -22.45 18.27 -4.42
CA THR A 46 -21.16 17.94 -5.05
C THR A 46 -20.09 19.01 -4.78
N VAL A 47 -20.44 20.29 -4.96
CA VAL A 47 -19.53 21.42 -4.73
C VAL A 47 -19.16 21.56 -3.25
N ALA A 48 -20.14 21.43 -2.36
CA ALA A 48 -19.93 21.49 -0.91
C ALA A 48 -19.02 20.35 -0.43
N ALA A 49 -19.24 19.13 -0.92
CA ALA A 49 -18.44 17.97 -0.56
C ALA A 49 -16.98 18.10 -1.02
N ILE A 50 -16.74 18.59 -2.25
CA ILE A 50 -15.37 18.84 -2.74
C ILE A 50 -14.69 19.96 -1.93
N ARG A 51 -15.39 21.08 -1.66
CA ARG A 51 -14.83 22.22 -0.91
C ARG A 51 -14.54 21.87 0.55
N GLY A 52 -15.44 21.14 1.19
CA GLY A 52 -15.31 20.63 2.55
C GLY A 52 -14.44 19.36 2.65
N GLU A 53 -13.86 18.89 1.54
CA GLU A 53 -13.03 17.69 1.48
C GLU A 53 -13.67 16.44 2.11
N PHE A 54 -14.99 16.34 1.97
CA PHE A 54 -15.82 15.28 2.54
C PHE A 54 -15.61 15.11 4.06
N ASP A 55 -15.26 16.19 4.77
CA ASP A 55 -15.10 16.17 6.22
C ASP A 55 -16.42 15.80 6.92
N GLY A 56 -16.33 14.93 7.92
CA GLY A 56 -17.51 14.40 8.62
C GLY A 56 -18.41 13.45 7.82
N MET A 57 -17.96 12.95 6.65
CA MET A 57 -18.69 11.94 5.87
C MET A 57 -18.62 10.55 6.53
N PHE A 58 -19.68 9.76 6.37
CA PHE A 58 -19.84 8.40 6.90
C PHE A 58 -19.78 8.33 8.43
N VAL A 59 -20.27 9.36 9.12
CA VAL A 59 -20.55 9.29 10.57
C VAL A 59 -21.80 8.44 10.78
N PHE A 60 -21.73 7.44 11.66
CA PHE A 60 -22.78 6.43 11.83
C PHE A 60 -24.16 7.04 12.10
N GLU A 61 -24.19 8.09 12.93
CA GLU A 61 -25.40 8.81 13.34
C GLU A 61 -26.05 9.60 12.20
N ASN A 62 -25.31 9.85 11.12
CA ASN A 62 -25.79 10.56 9.94
C ASN A 62 -26.30 9.62 8.83
N LEU A 63 -26.18 8.29 9.02
CA LEU A 63 -26.56 7.31 8.00
C LEU A 63 -28.05 6.96 8.08
N GLN A 64 -28.75 7.20 6.98
CA GLN A 64 -30.15 6.85 6.79
C GLN A 64 -30.33 5.81 5.67
N PRO A 65 -31.35 4.95 5.74
CA PRO A 65 -31.61 3.98 4.69
C PRO A 65 -32.04 4.70 3.41
N ALA A 66 -31.49 4.30 2.26
CA ALA A 66 -31.80 4.95 0.99
C ALA A 66 -31.73 3.95 -0.17
N GLY A 67 -32.84 3.76 -0.88
CA GLY A 67 -32.90 2.88 -2.05
C GLY A 67 -33.00 1.39 -1.69
N ALA A 68 -33.48 0.58 -2.64
CA ALA A 68 -33.71 -0.84 -2.41
C ALA A 68 -32.38 -1.60 -2.39
N GLY A 69 -32.16 -2.38 -1.32
CA GLY A 69 -30.97 -3.21 -1.16
C GLY A 69 -29.88 -2.50 -0.37
N ALA A 70 -28.63 -2.64 -0.81
CA ALA A 70 -27.44 -2.32 -0.02
C ALA A 70 -26.97 -0.88 -0.28
N MET A 71 -27.78 0.11 0.11
CA MET A 71 -27.49 1.54 -0.08
C MET A 71 -27.97 2.36 1.13
N VAL A 72 -27.14 3.33 1.50
CA VAL A 72 -27.40 4.28 2.59
C VAL A 72 -27.07 5.70 2.14
N ARG A 73 -27.71 6.66 2.79
CA ARG A 73 -27.51 8.08 2.56
C ARG A 73 -26.90 8.72 3.79
N ASP A 74 -25.81 9.44 3.60
CA ASP A 74 -25.31 10.40 4.57
C ASP A 74 -26.10 11.71 4.40
N VAL A 75 -26.90 12.06 5.41
CA VAL A 75 -27.75 13.26 5.34
C VAL A 75 -26.97 14.56 5.45
N THR A 76 -25.79 14.52 6.08
CA THR A 76 -24.93 15.70 6.26
C THR A 76 -24.19 16.00 4.96
N ALA A 77 -23.65 14.96 4.31
CA ALA A 77 -22.95 15.12 3.05
C ALA A 77 -23.92 15.24 1.84
N GLY A 78 -25.15 14.74 1.97
CA GLY A 78 -26.10 14.66 0.84
C GLY A 78 -25.72 13.59 -0.19
N ILE A 79 -24.95 12.59 0.23
CA ILE A 79 -24.35 11.57 -0.63
C ILE A 79 -24.90 10.20 -0.25
N ALA A 80 -25.37 9.43 -1.24
CA ALA A 80 -25.77 8.04 -1.04
C ALA A 80 -24.77 7.09 -1.71
N PHE A 81 -24.36 6.05 -1.00
CA PHE A 81 -23.36 5.08 -1.46
C PHE A 81 -23.79 3.66 -1.11
N HIS A 82 -23.23 2.71 -1.86
CA HIS A 82 -23.46 1.30 -1.61
C HIS A 82 -22.66 0.81 -0.40
N THR A 83 -23.34 0.09 0.50
CA THR A 83 -22.79 -0.48 1.74
C THR A 83 -23.28 -1.91 1.93
N GLU A 84 -22.72 -2.64 2.87
CA GLU A 84 -23.28 -3.94 3.30
C GLU A 84 -24.61 -3.79 4.06
N MET A 85 -24.91 -2.60 4.60
CA MET A 85 -26.17 -2.30 5.27
C MET A 85 -27.34 -2.34 4.27
N LYS A 86 -28.37 -3.10 4.60
CA LYS A 86 -29.55 -3.35 3.76
C LYS A 86 -30.73 -2.48 4.20
N SER A 87 -31.37 -1.90 3.20
CA SER A 87 -32.54 -1.05 3.32
C SER A 87 -33.73 -1.69 2.60
N GLU A 88 -34.90 -1.61 3.22
CA GLU A 88 -36.19 -1.97 2.63
C GLU A 88 -37.16 -0.79 2.62
N GLN A 89 -38.04 -0.76 1.62
CA GLN A 89 -39.08 0.25 1.51
C GLN A 89 -40.34 -0.23 2.24
N LYS A 90 -40.83 0.57 3.20
CA LYS A 90 -42.09 0.33 3.93
C LYS A 90 -43.03 1.51 3.68
N GLY A 91 -43.87 1.40 2.64
CA GLY A 91 -44.74 2.49 2.23
C GLY A 91 -43.96 3.60 1.52
N GLU A 92 -44.09 4.85 1.98
CA GLU A 92 -43.32 5.99 1.47
C GLU A 92 -41.94 6.14 2.14
N ASP A 93 -41.70 5.44 3.25
CA ASP A 93 -40.48 5.55 4.06
C ASP A 93 -39.51 4.38 3.83
N TRP A 94 -38.22 4.65 4.04
CA TRP A 94 -37.15 3.65 4.03
C TRP A 94 -36.80 3.22 5.46
N SER A 95 -36.56 1.93 5.66
CA SER A 95 -36.11 1.39 6.95
C SER A 95 -34.94 0.41 6.77
N PHE A 96 -34.03 0.36 7.75
CA PHE A 96 -32.98 -0.65 7.79
C PHE A 96 -33.56 -2.03 8.09
N ILE A 97 -33.07 -3.05 7.37
CA ILE A 97 -33.33 -4.47 7.66
C ILE A 97 -32.44 -4.91 8.83
N ASP A 98 -31.19 -4.47 8.85
CA ASP A 98 -30.19 -4.91 9.83
C ASP A 98 -30.36 -4.20 11.19
N THR A 99 -30.05 -4.93 12.27
CA THR A 99 -30.06 -4.38 13.64
C THR A 99 -28.98 -3.30 13.81
N GLU A 100 -29.12 -2.43 14.82
CA GLU A 100 -28.09 -1.40 15.08
C GLU A 100 -26.70 -2.01 15.36
N CYS A 101 -26.65 -3.15 16.07
CA CYS A 101 -25.40 -3.85 16.35
C CYS A 101 -24.70 -4.32 15.07
N GLU A 102 -25.45 -4.94 14.15
CA GLU A 102 -24.94 -5.38 12.85
C GLU A 102 -24.48 -4.20 12.00
N ARG A 103 -25.25 -3.11 11.96
CA ARG A 103 -24.88 -1.88 11.23
C ARG A 103 -23.62 -1.25 11.80
N ARG A 104 -23.43 -1.21 13.13
CA ARG A 104 -22.19 -0.67 13.73
C ARG A 104 -20.97 -1.53 13.41
N ALA A 105 -21.13 -2.85 13.32
CA ALA A 105 -20.07 -3.76 12.89
C ALA A 105 -19.70 -3.56 11.40
N MET A 106 -20.69 -3.47 10.52
CA MET A 106 -20.49 -3.17 9.09
C MET A 106 -19.84 -1.79 8.90
N HIS A 107 -20.31 -0.78 9.64
CA HIS A 107 -19.74 0.57 9.63
C HIS A 107 -18.26 0.57 10.00
N ALA A 108 -17.88 -0.11 11.08
CA ALA A 108 -16.48 -0.21 11.51
C ALA A 108 -15.60 -0.89 10.45
N HIS A 109 -16.13 -1.92 9.75
CA HIS A 109 -15.43 -2.61 8.67
C HIS A 109 -15.26 -1.73 7.43
N GLU A 110 -16.32 -1.04 7.00
CA GLU A 110 -16.33 -0.22 5.77
C GLU A 110 -15.65 1.14 5.94
N ARG A 111 -15.58 1.67 7.17
CA ARG A 111 -14.97 2.96 7.47
C ARG A 111 -13.52 3.05 7.00
N LEU A 112 -12.71 2.00 7.20
CA LEU A 112 -11.31 1.98 6.76
C LEU A 112 -11.18 2.07 5.23
N LYS A 113 -12.09 1.42 4.50
CA LYS A 113 -12.13 1.48 3.03
C LYS A 113 -12.50 2.88 2.55
N LEU A 114 -13.47 3.53 3.20
CA LEU A 114 -13.87 4.90 2.86
C LEU A 114 -12.79 5.92 3.20
N GLU A 115 -12.12 5.81 4.35
CA GLU A 115 -10.98 6.66 4.72
C GLU A 115 -9.84 6.53 3.70
N TYR A 116 -9.55 5.30 3.23
CA TYR A 116 -8.58 5.07 2.16
C TYR A 116 -8.98 5.72 0.83
N LEU A 117 -10.23 5.53 0.39
CA LEU A 117 -10.73 6.13 -0.86
C LEU A 117 -10.78 7.65 -0.79
N LEU A 118 -11.08 8.20 0.38
CA LEU A 118 -11.05 9.63 0.64
C LEU A 118 -9.64 10.20 0.58
N GLY A 119 -8.67 9.55 1.24
CA GLY A 119 -7.26 9.93 1.16
C GLY A 119 -6.76 9.93 -0.29
N LYS A 120 -7.05 8.84 -1.03
CA LYS A 120 -6.72 8.72 -2.45
C LYS A 120 -7.36 9.81 -3.32
N PHE A 121 -8.62 10.18 -3.06
CA PHE A 121 -9.29 11.27 -3.78
C PHE A 121 -8.63 12.62 -3.48
N LYS A 122 -8.29 12.91 -2.21
CA LYS A 122 -7.58 14.14 -1.81
C LYS A 122 -6.22 14.28 -2.48
N GLU A 123 -5.46 13.19 -2.56
CA GLU A 123 -4.18 13.14 -3.28
C GLU A 123 -4.37 13.38 -4.78
N ASN A 124 -5.34 12.71 -5.40
CA ASN A 124 -5.62 12.83 -6.82
C ASN A 124 -6.04 14.26 -7.21
N ILE A 125 -6.90 14.91 -6.41
CA ILE A 125 -7.46 16.23 -6.72
C ILE A 125 -6.45 17.36 -6.48
N ALA A 126 -5.50 17.15 -5.56
CA ALA A 126 -4.35 18.03 -5.38
C ALA A 126 -3.37 17.96 -6.58
N GLY A 127 -3.29 16.80 -7.25
CA GLY A 127 -2.50 16.60 -8.47
C GLY A 127 -3.05 17.34 -9.71
N SER A 128 -2.22 17.47 -10.76
CA SER A 128 -2.55 18.28 -11.95
C SER A 128 -2.91 17.50 -13.23
N GLN A 129 -3.08 16.17 -13.15
CA GLN A 129 -3.18 15.32 -14.35
C GLN A 129 -4.53 14.60 -14.53
N ARG A 130 -5.35 14.44 -13.48
CA ARG A 130 -6.62 13.68 -13.54
C ARG A 130 -7.73 14.43 -14.28
N ILE A 131 -8.59 13.69 -14.98
CA ILE A 131 -9.78 14.19 -15.68
C ILE A 131 -11.02 13.75 -14.89
N TYR A 132 -11.68 14.71 -14.26
CA TYR A 132 -12.90 14.51 -13.51
C TYR A 132 -14.10 14.57 -14.44
N VAL A 133 -14.97 13.56 -14.39
CA VAL A 133 -16.14 13.44 -15.27
C VAL A 133 -17.42 13.71 -14.48
N VAL A 134 -18.23 14.63 -14.98
CA VAL A 134 -19.56 14.94 -14.40
C VAL A 134 -20.65 14.91 -15.46
N LYS A 135 -21.81 14.37 -15.07
CA LYS A 135 -23.05 14.36 -15.85
C LYS A 135 -24.24 14.52 -14.91
N ARG A 136 -25.40 14.93 -15.42
CA ARG A 136 -26.69 14.80 -14.71
C ARG A 136 -27.84 14.53 -15.64
N ASN A 137 -28.70 13.59 -15.27
CA ASN A 137 -29.92 13.28 -16.02
C ASN A 137 -30.92 14.44 -16.01
N THR A 138 -30.94 15.24 -14.95
CA THR A 138 -31.77 16.46 -14.83
C THR A 138 -31.26 17.63 -15.69
N GLY A 139 -30.11 17.46 -16.35
CA GLY A 139 -29.41 18.50 -17.08
C GLY A 139 -28.33 19.17 -16.24
N LEU A 140 -27.23 19.56 -16.91
CA LEU A 140 -26.18 20.41 -16.37
C LEU A 140 -26.19 21.72 -17.14
N THR A 141 -26.31 22.85 -16.43
CA THR A 141 -26.08 24.16 -17.03
C THR A 141 -24.58 24.46 -17.08
N ARG A 142 -24.21 25.47 -17.88
CA ARG A 142 -22.83 25.93 -17.90
C ARG A 142 -22.37 26.46 -16.54
N SER A 143 -23.25 27.16 -15.83
CA SER A 143 -22.98 27.68 -14.49
C SER A 143 -22.71 26.57 -13.48
N ASP A 144 -23.40 25.42 -13.60
CA ASP A 144 -23.18 24.26 -12.73
C ASP A 144 -21.79 23.67 -12.96
N ALA A 145 -21.41 23.50 -14.23
CA ALA A 145 -20.10 22.98 -14.60
C ALA A 145 -18.97 23.93 -14.15
N ASP A 146 -19.17 25.24 -14.26
CA ASP A 146 -18.21 26.24 -13.78
C ASP A 146 -18.05 26.17 -12.25
N ALA A 147 -19.14 26.01 -11.49
CA ALA A 147 -19.09 25.88 -10.03
C ALA A 147 -18.32 24.63 -9.56
N ILE A 148 -18.50 23.50 -10.26
CA ILE A 148 -17.74 22.26 -10.01
C ILE A 148 -16.28 22.43 -10.41
N PHE A 149 -16.01 23.07 -11.55
CA PHE A 149 -14.64 23.36 -12.00
C PHE A 149 -13.89 24.24 -10.99
N GLU A 150 -14.52 25.29 -10.46
CA GLU A 150 -13.95 26.13 -9.41
C GLU A 150 -13.67 25.35 -8.12
N ALA A 151 -14.57 24.43 -7.73
CA ALA A 151 -14.38 23.59 -6.56
C ALA A 151 -13.14 22.69 -6.73
N ILE A 152 -12.98 22.03 -7.87
CA ILE A 152 -11.81 21.21 -8.20
C ILE A 152 -10.54 22.07 -8.24
N ALA A 153 -10.60 23.22 -8.92
CA ALA A 153 -9.47 24.13 -9.06
C ALA A 153 -9.02 24.72 -7.71
N SER A 154 -9.92 24.86 -6.74
CA SER A 154 -9.57 25.32 -5.38
C SER A 154 -8.75 24.31 -4.58
N LYS A 155 -8.76 23.04 -4.98
CA LYS A 155 -8.02 21.94 -4.33
C LYS A 155 -6.75 21.54 -5.08
N GLY A 156 -6.65 21.84 -6.38
CA GLY A 156 -5.45 21.55 -7.16
C GLY A 156 -5.58 21.75 -8.67
N GLY A 157 -4.76 21.02 -9.41
CA GLY A 157 -4.58 21.19 -10.86
C GLY A 157 -5.54 20.40 -11.74
N GLY A 158 -6.51 19.67 -11.19
CA GLY A 158 -7.40 18.76 -11.91
C GLY A 158 -8.14 19.36 -13.12
N ARG A 159 -8.48 18.50 -14.09
CA ARG A 159 -9.22 18.83 -15.32
C ARG A 159 -10.68 18.38 -15.18
N LEU A 160 -11.63 19.08 -15.79
CA LEU A 160 -13.06 18.73 -15.77
C LEU A 160 -13.56 18.41 -17.19
N LEU A 161 -14.22 17.26 -17.34
CA LEU A 161 -15.05 16.90 -18.48
C LEU A 161 -16.50 16.87 -18.01
N TYR A 162 -17.33 17.80 -18.47
CA TYR A 162 -18.76 17.74 -18.21
C TYR A 162 -19.50 17.30 -19.47
N VAL A 163 -20.49 16.43 -19.31
CA VAL A 163 -21.22 15.81 -20.41
C VAL A 163 -22.70 16.18 -20.33
N THR A 164 -23.30 16.57 -21.45
CA THR A 164 -24.74 16.85 -21.57
C THR A 164 -25.37 16.07 -22.72
N VAL A 165 -26.69 15.90 -22.70
CA VAL A 165 -27.41 15.34 -23.85
C VAL A 165 -27.33 16.31 -25.04
N ALA A 166 -27.05 15.79 -26.23
CA ALA A 166 -26.93 16.56 -27.45
C ALA A 166 -28.30 17.14 -27.87
N ASP A 167 -28.32 18.43 -28.21
CA ASP A 167 -29.49 19.08 -28.83
C ASP A 167 -29.67 18.68 -30.30
N ARG A 168 -28.60 18.18 -30.94
CA ARG A 168 -28.57 17.76 -32.34
C ARG A 168 -27.67 16.55 -32.54
N LEU A 169 -28.04 15.66 -33.46
CA LEU A 169 -27.34 14.40 -33.71
C LEU A 169 -25.88 14.60 -34.12
N GLU A 170 -25.55 15.67 -34.85
CA GLU A 170 -24.20 15.97 -35.31
C GLU A 170 -23.20 16.33 -34.19
N LYS A 171 -23.68 16.57 -32.96
CA LYS A 171 -22.82 16.83 -31.79
C LYS A 171 -22.51 15.58 -30.97
N VAL A 172 -23.29 14.52 -31.11
CA VAL A 172 -23.10 13.28 -30.34
C VAL A 172 -21.68 12.75 -30.56
N GLY A 173 -20.99 12.40 -29.47
CA GLY A 173 -19.62 11.89 -29.49
C GLY A 173 -18.53 12.98 -29.57
N LYS A 174 -18.88 14.25 -29.81
CA LYS A 174 -17.91 15.35 -29.89
C LYS A 174 -17.54 15.88 -28.51
N VAL A 175 -16.34 16.42 -28.41
CA VAL A 175 -15.83 17.15 -27.25
C VAL A 175 -15.21 18.47 -27.69
N GLU A 176 -15.56 19.56 -27.02
CA GLU A 176 -15.00 20.89 -27.24
C GLU A 176 -14.24 21.37 -26.00
N LEU A 177 -13.04 21.89 -26.22
CA LEU A 177 -12.25 22.51 -25.16
C LEU A 177 -12.77 23.93 -24.88
N ILE A 178 -13.12 24.17 -23.63
CA ILE A 178 -13.66 25.46 -23.17
C ILE A 178 -12.60 26.28 -22.45
N HIS A 179 -11.73 25.59 -21.73
CA HIS A 179 -10.63 26.14 -20.95
C HIS A 179 -9.50 25.10 -21.00
N PRO A 180 -8.21 25.44 -20.84
CA PRO A 180 -7.10 24.47 -20.86
C PRO A 180 -7.26 23.28 -19.88
N ARG A 181 -8.15 23.40 -18.90
CA ARG A 181 -8.51 22.36 -17.92
C ARG A 181 -10.00 22.01 -17.88
N MET A 182 -10.82 22.44 -18.85
CA MET A 182 -12.25 22.13 -18.90
C MET A 182 -12.73 21.86 -20.33
N ALA A 183 -13.47 20.78 -20.51
CA ALA A 183 -14.04 20.37 -21.79
C ALA A 183 -15.52 19.98 -21.65
N HIS A 184 -16.27 20.11 -22.74
CA HIS A 184 -17.69 19.76 -22.84
C HIS A 184 -17.88 18.64 -23.85
N GLY A 185 -18.49 17.53 -23.42
CA GLY A 185 -18.90 16.44 -24.30
C GLY A 185 -20.43 16.38 -24.50
N TRP A 186 -20.86 15.88 -25.65
CA TRP A 186 -22.28 15.66 -25.94
C TRP A 186 -22.58 14.18 -26.19
N ILE A 187 -23.55 13.65 -25.46
CA ILE A 187 -24.01 12.26 -25.56
C ILE A 187 -25.43 12.18 -26.13
N ASP A 188 -25.81 11.04 -26.70
CA ASP A 188 -27.17 10.81 -27.21
C ASP A 188 -28.22 10.69 -26.10
N ARG A 189 -27.90 10.00 -25.00
CA ARG A 189 -28.77 9.85 -23.82
C ARG A 189 -27.97 9.41 -22.59
N PHE A 190 -28.50 9.70 -21.41
CA PHE A 190 -28.05 9.11 -20.16
C PHE A 190 -28.88 7.89 -19.77
N ALA A 191 -28.30 6.99 -18.99
CA ALA A 191 -29.00 5.87 -18.41
C ALA A 191 -30.02 6.37 -17.35
N PRO A 192 -31.29 5.94 -17.36
CA PRO A 192 -32.26 6.29 -16.32
C PRO A 192 -31.74 5.97 -14.91
N TYR A 193 -32.09 6.77 -13.90
CA TYR A 193 -31.58 6.57 -12.53
C TYR A 193 -31.84 5.17 -11.96
N ASN A 194 -32.97 4.54 -12.32
CA ASN A 194 -33.33 3.18 -11.91
C ASN A 194 -32.69 2.07 -12.78
N GLN A 195 -31.95 2.42 -13.83
CA GLN A 195 -31.30 1.51 -14.77
C GLN A 195 -29.90 2.02 -15.14
N ALA A 196 -29.09 2.37 -14.14
CA ALA A 196 -27.77 2.97 -14.36
C ALA A 196 -26.80 2.10 -15.19
N ASN A 197 -27.08 0.81 -15.37
CA ASN A 197 -26.33 -0.11 -16.24
C ASN A 197 -26.72 -0.03 -17.73
N ASN A 198 -27.81 0.63 -18.09
CA ASN A 198 -28.28 0.80 -19.47
C ASN A 198 -27.56 1.99 -20.16
N VAL A 199 -26.24 1.86 -20.30
CA VAL A 199 -25.35 2.95 -20.72
C VAL A 199 -25.23 3.05 -22.25
N SER A 200 -24.99 4.27 -22.75
CA SER A 200 -24.65 4.50 -24.16
C SER A 200 -23.15 4.30 -24.41
N LEU A 201 -22.71 3.05 -24.40
CA LEU A 201 -21.29 2.69 -24.31
C LEU A 201 -20.44 3.29 -25.45
N THR A 202 -20.91 3.18 -26.70
CA THR A 202 -20.18 3.66 -27.87
C THR A 202 -19.91 5.17 -27.80
N HIS A 203 -20.95 5.97 -27.53
CA HIS A 203 -20.82 7.43 -27.46
C HIS A 203 -20.02 7.88 -26.23
N TRP A 204 -20.13 7.16 -25.11
CA TRP A 204 -19.25 7.40 -23.96
C TRP A 204 -17.78 7.14 -24.32
N GLU A 205 -17.45 6.06 -25.03
CA GLU A 205 -16.08 5.78 -25.45
C GLU A 205 -15.53 6.88 -26.38
N GLU A 206 -16.33 7.33 -27.35
CA GLU A 206 -15.97 8.43 -28.26
C GLU A 206 -15.63 9.72 -27.49
N ILE A 207 -16.49 10.12 -26.55
CA ILE A 207 -16.30 11.30 -25.70
C ILE A 207 -15.01 11.19 -24.89
N LEU A 208 -14.78 10.04 -24.24
CA LEU A 208 -13.61 9.86 -23.38
C LEU A 208 -12.30 9.90 -24.18
N ARG A 209 -12.24 9.24 -25.34
CA ARG A 209 -11.05 9.27 -26.21
C ARG A 209 -10.78 10.66 -26.76
N ALA A 210 -11.83 11.39 -27.15
CA ALA A 210 -11.70 12.76 -27.63
C ALA A 210 -11.19 13.70 -26.52
N ALA A 211 -11.70 13.56 -25.29
CA ALA A 211 -11.26 14.35 -24.15
C ALA A 211 -9.80 14.07 -23.75
N ASP A 212 -9.39 12.80 -23.72
CA ASP A 212 -8.01 12.38 -23.44
C ASP A 212 -7.03 13.03 -24.42
N HIS A 213 -7.33 12.91 -25.73
CA HIS A 213 -6.52 13.52 -26.78
C HIS A 213 -6.44 15.05 -26.66
N LEU A 214 -7.57 15.72 -26.41
CA LEU A 214 -7.61 17.18 -26.26
C LEU A 214 -6.77 17.64 -25.05
N PHE A 215 -6.93 17.01 -23.89
CA PHE A 215 -6.18 17.39 -22.69
C PHE A 215 -4.68 17.06 -22.77
N ALA A 216 -4.30 15.99 -23.47
CA ALA A 216 -2.89 15.65 -23.71
C ALA A 216 -2.13 16.73 -24.51
N THR A 217 -2.83 17.51 -25.34
CA THR A 217 -2.22 18.59 -26.16
C THR A 217 -2.09 19.93 -25.43
N GLN A 218 -2.62 20.06 -24.21
CA GLN A 218 -2.60 21.33 -23.46
C GLN A 218 -1.45 21.36 -22.43
N PRO A 219 -0.63 22.42 -22.39
CA PRO A 219 0.41 22.57 -21.37
C PRO A 219 -0.24 22.69 -19.98
N VAL A 220 0.25 21.91 -19.02
CA VAL A 220 -0.22 21.96 -17.63
C VAL A 220 0.34 23.22 -16.97
N PRO A 221 -0.50 24.21 -16.61
CA PRO A 221 -0.01 25.40 -15.92
C PRO A 221 0.43 25.01 -14.51
N VAL A 222 1.64 25.41 -14.13
CA VAL A 222 2.10 25.37 -12.73
C VAL A 222 1.09 26.17 -11.89
N ALA A 223 0.51 25.54 -10.87
CA ALA A 223 -0.52 26.15 -10.05
C ALA A 223 0.03 27.38 -9.31
N VAL A 224 -0.40 28.56 -9.72
CA VAL A 224 -0.32 29.78 -8.92
C VAL A 224 -1.45 29.70 -7.88
N GLN A 225 -1.10 29.77 -6.60
CA GLN A 225 -2.07 29.75 -5.49
C GLN A 225 -3.08 30.91 -5.63
N PRO A 226 -4.41 30.67 -5.63
CA PRO A 226 -5.39 31.74 -5.69
C PRO A 226 -5.57 32.41 -4.32
N GLN A 227 -5.47 33.73 -4.33
CA GLN A 227 -5.44 34.65 -3.21
C GLN A 227 -6.74 34.76 -2.39
N GLU A 228 -6.53 35.00 -1.09
CA GLU A 228 -7.36 35.33 0.09
C GLU A 228 -8.64 36.21 -0.05
N LYS A 229 -9.06 36.62 -1.26
CA LYS A 229 -10.11 37.65 -1.41
C LYS A 229 -11.54 37.09 -1.36
N ALA A 230 -11.80 35.89 -1.87
CA ALA A 230 -13.14 35.30 -1.93
C ALA A 230 -13.65 34.80 -0.56
N VAL A 231 -12.74 34.33 0.30
CA VAL A 231 -13.04 33.85 1.66
C VAL A 231 -13.48 35.01 2.57
N ARG A 232 -12.84 36.17 2.45
CA ARG A 232 -13.21 37.38 3.22
C ARG A 232 -14.61 37.91 2.90
N ASP A 233 -15.06 37.80 1.66
CA ASP A 233 -16.38 38.30 1.25
C ASP A 233 -17.53 37.35 1.62
N PHE A 234 -17.25 36.04 1.73
CA PHE A 234 -18.20 35.02 2.19
C PHE A 234 -18.51 35.14 3.69
N PHE A 235 -17.48 35.29 4.54
CA PHE A 235 -17.67 35.44 6.00
C PHE A 235 -18.41 36.74 6.38
N ARG A 236 -18.22 37.83 5.62
CA ARG A 236 -18.90 39.11 5.86
C ARG A 236 -20.41 39.03 5.62
N LYS A 237 -20.88 38.11 4.76
CA LYS A 237 -22.29 37.91 4.40
C LYS A 237 -23.04 36.99 5.38
N ILE A 238 -22.33 36.10 6.07
CA ILE A 238 -22.88 35.21 7.12
C ILE A 238 -23.07 35.98 8.43
N LEU A 239 -22.09 36.82 8.81
CA LEU A 239 -22.14 37.64 10.03
C LEU A 239 -23.28 38.68 10.02
N SER A 240 -23.68 39.20 8.86
CA SER A 240 -24.80 40.15 8.75
C SER A 240 -26.17 39.49 8.92
N LYS A 241 -26.32 38.21 8.51
CA LYS A 241 -27.56 37.44 8.70
C LYS A 241 -27.75 36.94 10.14
N LEU A 242 -26.66 36.61 10.85
CA LEU A 242 -26.71 36.22 12.27
C LEU A 242 -27.13 37.38 13.18
N LYS A 243 -26.63 38.60 12.94
CA LYS A 243 -27.02 39.80 13.72
C LYS A 243 -28.51 40.17 13.58
N ALA A 244 -29.15 39.83 12.45
CA ALA A 244 -30.57 40.07 12.23
C ALA A 244 -31.49 39.05 12.94
N LYS A 245 -30.98 37.85 13.26
CA LYS A 245 -31.74 36.76 13.90
C LYS A 245 -31.73 36.84 15.43
N ILE A 246 -30.63 37.36 16.00
CA ILE A 246 -30.46 37.54 17.47
C ILE A 246 -31.40 38.62 18.04
N LYS A 247 -31.82 39.60 17.23
CA LYS A 247 -32.69 40.70 17.68
C LYS A 247 -34.18 40.33 17.87
N ARG A 248 -34.58 39.07 17.64
CA ARG A 248 -35.99 38.65 17.59
C ARG A 248 -36.46 37.75 18.74
N THR A 249 -35.57 37.35 19.66
CA THR A 249 -35.89 36.33 20.68
C THR A 249 -35.85 36.80 22.13
N GLU A 250 -35.61 38.08 22.40
CA GLU A 250 -35.73 38.66 23.74
C GLU A 250 -37.14 39.21 24.00
N LYS A 251 -38.08 38.35 24.43
CA LYS A 251 -39.29 38.75 25.19
C LYS A 251 -40.05 37.53 25.73
N ALA A 252 -39.77 37.15 26.99
CA ALA A 252 -40.76 36.66 27.97
C ALA A 252 -40.05 36.28 29.29
N THR A 253 -40.49 36.86 30.40
CA THR A 253 -40.09 36.58 31.79
C THR A 253 -41.25 35.82 32.52
N PRO A 254 -41.22 35.57 33.85
CA PRO A 254 -41.11 34.21 34.42
C PRO A 254 -42.24 33.89 35.45
N GLU A 255 -42.30 32.68 35.99
CA GLU A 255 -43.01 32.29 37.24
C GLU A 255 -42.84 30.75 37.40
N SER A 256 -42.71 30.07 38.55
CA SER A 256 -42.41 30.31 39.97
C SER A 256 -42.49 28.93 40.65
N HIS A 257 -41.70 28.62 41.71
CA HIS A 257 -42.13 27.95 42.97
C HIS A 257 -40.96 27.34 43.81
N PRO A 258 -41.15 27.12 45.13
CA PRO A 258 -40.17 27.44 46.16
C PRO A 258 -39.79 26.20 47.02
N ILE A 259 -38.90 26.39 47.99
CA ILE A 259 -39.00 25.97 49.41
C ILE A 259 -37.58 25.97 49.99
N VAL A 260 -37.22 27.01 50.73
CA VAL A 260 -36.34 26.94 51.90
C VAL A 260 -36.79 28.04 52.87
N LYS A 261 -37.09 27.68 54.12
CA LYS A 261 -37.12 28.62 55.24
C LYS A 261 -36.51 27.97 56.48
N ALA A 262 -35.88 28.85 57.27
CA ALA A 262 -35.21 28.64 58.55
C ALA A 262 -33.74 28.20 58.37
N GLU A 263 -32.71 28.90 58.85
CA GLU A 263 -32.60 29.85 59.95
C GLU A 263 -31.49 30.87 59.66
N ALA A 264 -31.83 32.15 59.77
CA ALA A 264 -30.88 33.25 59.89
C ALA A 264 -31.04 33.83 61.30
N ASN A 265 -29.92 34.10 61.97
CA ASN A 265 -29.64 35.29 62.79
C ASN A 265 -28.62 34.98 63.88
N ASN A 266 -27.34 35.31 63.64
CA ASN A 266 -26.39 35.85 64.64
C ASN A 266 -24.95 35.98 64.09
N ARG A 267 -24.73 36.67 62.96
CA ARG A 267 -23.37 37.02 62.48
C ARG A 267 -23.16 38.49 62.07
N ASP A 268 -24.16 39.35 62.27
CA ASP A 268 -24.24 40.65 61.59
C ASP A 268 -23.31 41.78 62.09
N GLN A 269 -22.39 41.54 63.03
CA GLN A 269 -21.55 42.64 63.54
C GLN A 269 -20.03 42.44 63.44
N GLN A 270 -19.53 41.22 63.21
CA GLN A 270 -18.11 41.00 62.91
C GLN A 270 -17.83 40.86 61.41
N ASP A 271 -18.83 40.46 60.62
CA ASP A 271 -18.68 40.33 59.17
C ASP A 271 -18.61 41.68 58.45
N GLN A 272 -19.15 42.78 59.00
CA GLN A 272 -19.16 44.08 58.31
C GLN A 272 -17.77 44.70 58.12
N HIS A 273 -16.82 44.42 59.04
CA HIS A 273 -15.47 44.98 58.92
C HIS A 273 -14.57 44.14 58.01
N ALA A 274 -14.78 42.82 57.95
CA ALA A 274 -14.19 41.93 56.96
C ALA A 274 -14.78 42.18 55.57
N GLN A 275 -16.13 42.25 55.45
CA GLN A 275 -16.83 42.58 54.20
C GLN A 275 -16.43 43.94 53.64
N ALA A 276 -16.18 44.97 54.45
CA ALA A 276 -15.75 46.27 53.90
C ALA A 276 -14.32 46.26 53.30
N GLN A 277 -13.45 45.34 53.75
CA GLN A 277 -12.11 45.13 53.17
C GLN A 277 -12.16 44.15 51.99
N THR A 278 -13.07 43.18 52.02
CA THR A 278 -13.36 42.24 50.93
C THR A 278 -14.10 42.91 49.77
N GLU A 279 -15.06 43.81 50.02
CA GLU A 279 -15.84 44.54 49.01
C GLU A 279 -14.99 45.55 48.21
N LYS A 280 -13.90 46.05 48.79
CA LYS A 280 -13.00 46.99 48.12
C LYS A 280 -12.07 46.33 47.09
N HIS A 281 -11.80 45.03 47.22
CA HIS A 281 -11.01 44.25 46.25
C HIS A 281 -11.85 43.72 45.07
N VAL A 282 -13.18 43.83 45.16
CA VAL A 282 -14.13 43.05 44.34
C VAL A 282 -14.50 43.71 42.99
N SER A 283 -14.15 44.98 42.75
CA SER A 283 -14.55 45.68 41.52
C SER A 283 -13.71 45.37 40.26
N SER A 284 -12.60 44.62 40.37
CA SER A 284 -11.64 44.49 39.26
C SER A 284 -11.13 43.08 38.96
N ILE A 285 -11.89 42.01 39.26
CA ILE A 285 -11.58 40.71 38.62
C ILE A 285 -11.82 40.90 37.13
N GLU A 286 -10.75 41.12 36.37
CA GLU A 286 -10.83 41.25 34.93
C GLU A 286 -11.31 39.91 34.37
N SER A 287 -12.45 39.92 33.67
CA SER A 287 -13.10 38.71 33.13
C SER A 287 -12.21 37.87 32.21
N ALA A 288 -11.06 38.38 31.79
CA ALA A 288 -10.08 37.68 30.97
C ALA A 288 -9.21 36.68 31.75
N LEU A 289 -9.07 36.82 33.07
CA LEU A 289 -8.19 35.98 33.90
C LEU A 289 -8.96 34.99 34.78
N PHE A 290 -10.29 35.08 34.84
CA PHE A 290 -11.15 34.12 35.52
C PHE A 290 -11.84 33.24 34.49
N ASP A 291 -11.66 31.92 34.58
CA ASP A 291 -12.32 30.95 33.71
C ASP A 291 -13.29 30.09 34.55
N PRO A 292 -14.61 30.33 34.43
CA PRO A 292 -15.62 29.58 35.17
C PRO A 292 -15.53 28.07 34.95
N LEU A 293 -15.19 27.61 33.74
CA LEU A 293 -15.11 26.20 33.41
C LEU A 293 -13.87 25.55 34.04
N VAL A 294 -12.73 26.25 34.06
CA VAL A 294 -11.52 25.77 34.73
C VAL A 294 -11.72 25.71 36.24
N TYR A 295 -12.38 26.70 36.83
CA TYR A 295 -12.69 26.70 38.25
C TYR A 295 -13.66 25.56 38.61
N GLU A 296 -14.75 25.39 37.86
CA GLU A 296 -15.70 24.29 38.05
C GLU A 296 -15.01 22.92 37.93
N ALA A 297 -14.17 22.72 36.91
CA ALA A 297 -13.42 21.47 36.74
C ALA A 297 -12.46 21.15 37.90
N ARG A 298 -11.91 22.17 38.56
CA ARG A 298 -10.99 22.01 39.71
C ARG A 298 -11.70 21.92 41.06
N TYR A 299 -12.92 22.46 41.16
CA TYR A 299 -13.74 22.44 42.37
C TYR A 299 -14.63 21.18 42.49
N VAL A 300 -15.05 20.56 41.37
CA VAL A 300 -15.92 19.38 41.37
C VAL A 300 -15.14 18.12 41.75
N ALA A 301 -14.96 17.94 43.05
CA ALA A 301 -14.86 16.68 43.74
C ALA A 301 -15.66 16.80 45.04
N GLU A 302 -17.00 16.86 44.94
CA GLU A 302 -17.92 16.10 45.83
C GLU A 302 -19.42 16.42 45.65
N ASP A 303 -19.85 17.57 45.10
CA ASP A 303 -21.30 17.82 44.93
C ASP A 303 -21.64 18.48 43.58
N GLY A 304 -22.61 17.89 42.86
CA GLY A 304 -22.86 18.15 41.44
C GLY A 304 -23.62 19.43 41.06
N CYS A 305 -23.37 19.84 39.81
CA CYS A 305 -24.07 20.85 38.98
C CYS A 305 -23.97 22.33 39.41
N PHE A 306 -23.05 23.07 38.78
CA PHE A 306 -23.08 24.53 38.67
C PHE A 306 -23.89 24.97 37.44
N ASN A 307 -24.73 26.00 37.62
CA ASN A 307 -25.44 26.68 36.54
C ASN A 307 -24.54 27.80 35.97
N SER A 308 -24.44 27.88 34.65
CA SER A 308 -23.48 28.65 33.84
C SER A 308 -23.62 30.18 33.88
N ASN A 309 -23.67 30.79 35.06
CA ASN A 309 -23.64 32.25 35.22
C ASN A 309 -22.31 32.71 35.86
N GLU A 310 -21.50 33.43 35.09
CA GLU A 310 -20.15 33.93 35.43
C GLU A 310 -20.12 34.72 36.76
N GLU A 311 -21.11 35.56 37.04
CA GLU A 311 -21.18 36.32 38.29
C GLU A 311 -21.38 35.44 39.53
N VAL A 312 -22.13 34.34 39.39
CA VAL A 312 -22.40 33.38 40.47
C VAL A 312 -21.15 32.55 40.75
N THR A 313 -20.45 32.12 39.70
CA THR A 313 -19.22 31.33 39.80
C THR A 313 -18.05 32.14 40.40
N ILE A 314 -17.92 33.43 40.06
CA ILE A 314 -16.93 34.32 40.68
C ILE A 314 -17.21 34.51 42.17
N LYS A 315 -18.49 34.70 42.54
CA LYS A 315 -18.89 34.84 43.95
C LYS A 315 -18.58 33.56 44.73
N HIS A 316 -18.90 32.40 44.16
CA HIS A 316 -18.63 31.12 44.76
C HIS A 316 -17.11 30.85 44.92
N TRP A 317 -16.29 31.18 43.92
CA TRP A 317 -14.84 31.08 44.03
C TRP A 317 -14.30 31.94 45.17
N ARG A 318 -14.79 33.16 45.36
CA ARG A 318 -14.35 34.03 46.47
C ARG A 318 -14.69 33.45 47.83
N GLU A 319 -15.92 32.94 47.99
CA GLU A 319 -16.42 32.45 49.28
C GLU A 319 -15.84 31.08 49.65
N TYR A 320 -15.59 30.20 48.67
CA TYR A 320 -15.22 28.81 48.90
C TYR A 320 -13.91 28.40 48.20
N GLY A 321 -13.68 28.82 46.96
CA GLY A 321 -12.49 28.44 46.18
C GLY A 321 -11.18 29.09 46.64
N MET A 322 -11.20 30.38 47.01
CA MET A 322 -10.04 31.15 47.43
C MET A 322 -9.49 30.68 48.79
N PRO A 323 -10.31 30.40 49.82
CA PRO A 323 -9.83 29.74 51.05
C PRO A 323 -9.20 28.36 50.80
N LEU A 324 -9.69 27.62 49.79
CA LEU A 324 -9.15 26.33 49.37
C LEU A 324 -7.92 26.45 48.45
N LYS A 325 -7.41 27.67 48.21
CA LYS A 325 -6.25 27.96 47.34
C LYS A 325 -6.41 27.45 45.90
N ILE A 326 -7.64 27.42 45.39
CA ILE A 326 -7.94 26.97 44.04
C ILE A 326 -7.68 28.12 43.06
N VAL A 327 -6.82 27.91 42.08
CA VAL A 327 -6.57 28.87 41.00
C VAL A 327 -7.64 28.70 39.90
N PRO A 328 -8.41 29.74 39.54
CA PRO A 328 -9.55 29.64 38.62
C PRO A 328 -9.15 29.86 37.14
N THR A 329 -7.89 29.61 36.78
CA THR A 329 -7.37 29.88 35.43
C THR A 329 -6.29 28.91 35.00
N SER A 330 -6.16 28.74 33.68
CA SER A 330 -5.08 27.97 33.05
C SER A 330 -3.82 28.80 32.77
N PHE A 331 -3.87 30.12 33.00
CA PHE A 331 -2.81 31.07 32.65
C PHE A 331 -1.89 31.44 33.82
N PHE A 332 -2.01 30.81 34.99
CA PHE A 332 -1.23 31.15 36.19
C PHE A 332 -0.60 29.91 36.82
N ASP A 333 0.66 30.03 37.25
CA ASP A 333 1.42 28.97 37.92
C ASP A 333 1.75 29.38 39.35
N GLU A 334 0.94 28.90 40.30
CA GLU A 334 1.06 29.20 41.73
C GLU A 334 2.42 28.77 42.30
N GLY A 335 2.91 27.59 41.92
CA GLY A 335 4.17 27.04 42.41
C GLY A 335 5.37 27.85 41.93
N PHE A 336 5.38 28.24 40.65
CA PHE A 336 6.37 29.15 40.10
C PHE A 336 6.33 30.52 40.80
N TYR A 337 5.14 31.09 40.98
CA TYR A 337 4.97 32.43 41.51
C TYR A 337 5.50 32.55 42.95
N LEU A 338 5.12 31.63 43.83
CA LEU A 338 5.59 31.63 45.22
C LEU A 338 7.09 31.32 45.34
N ALA A 339 7.65 30.48 44.47
CA ALA A 339 9.08 30.21 44.44
C ALA A 339 9.89 31.42 43.94
N THR A 340 9.35 32.16 42.98
CA THR A 340 9.99 33.36 42.39
C THR A 340 9.88 34.57 43.32
N TYR A 341 8.81 34.65 44.13
CA TYR A 341 8.51 35.76 45.04
C TYR A 341 8.39 35.29 46.50
N PRO A 342 9.53 35.05 47.20
CA PRO A 342 9.53 34.56 48.57
C PRO A 342 8.87 35.52 49.58
N ASP A 343 8.85 36.82 49.26
CA ASP A 343 8.15 37.87 50.02
C ASP A 343 6.64 37.58 50.12
N ILE A 344 6.05 37.00 49.08
CA ILE A 344 4.64 36.62 49.02
C ILE A 344 4.39 35.25 49.64
N ALA A 345 5.32 34.30 49.44
CA ALA A 345 5.24 32.98 50.07
C ALA A 345 5.20 33.08 51.61
N ALA A 346 5.91 34.05 52.19
CA ALA A 346 5.93 34.29 53.62
C ALA A 346 4.58 34.80 54.20
N LEU A 347 3.71 35.37 53.35
CA LEU A 347 2.38 35.85 53.76
C LEU A 347 1.37 34.71 53.90
N GLY A 348 1.65 33.53 53.33
CA GLY A 348 0.78 32.35 53.41
C GLY A 348 -0.53 32.44 52.60
N GLU A 349 -0.73 33.56 51.90
CA GLU A 349 -1.89 33.85 51.04
C GLU A 349 -1.83 33.09 49.70
N LEU A 350 -2.93 33.11 48.95
CA LEU A 350 -2.99 32.58 47.58
C LEU A 350 -2.23 33.53 46.65
N GLY A 351 -1.16 33.06 46.01
CA GLY A 351 -0.31 33.84 45.10
C GLY A 351 -1.10 34.45 43.93
N PHE A 352 -2.08 33.72 43.40
CA PHE A 352 -3.00 34.25 42.39
C PHE A 352 -3.82 35.46 42.87
N ALA A 353 -4.28 35.48 44.12
CA ALA A 353 -5.03 36.61 44.67
C ALA A 353 -4.14 37.85 44.76
N HIS A 354 -2.94 37.70 45.32
CA HIS A 354 -1.94 38.78 45.31
C HIS A 354 -1.60 39.26 43.90
N PHE A 355 -1.49 38.34 42.93
CA PHE A 355 -1.19 38.70 41.54
C PHE A 355 -2.26 39.60 40.93
N LEU A 356 -3.55 39.32 41.17
CA LEU A 356 -4.65 40.16 40.69
C LEU A 356 -4.62 41.55 41.32
N ASP A 357 -4.38 41.63 42.63
CA ASP A 357 -4.48 42.88 43.38
C ASP A 357 -3.26 43.78 43.16
N PHE A 358 -2.07 43.20 43.12
CA PHE A 358 -0.79 43.92 43.10
C PHE A 358 0.11 43.46 41.95
N GLY A 359 0.29 42.15 41.77
CA GLY A 359 1.30 41.59 40.86
C GLY A 359 1.16 42.02 39.39
N LEU A 360 -0.07 42.20 38.89
CA LEU A 360 -0.33 42.72 37.54
C LEU A 360 0.18 44.14 37.34
N ARG A 361 0.05 45.01 38.36
CA ARG A 361 0.51 46.42 38.30
C ARG A 361 2.00 46.55 38.58
N GLU A 362 2.53 45.63 39.37
CA GLU A 362 3.96 45.54 39.70
C GLU A 362 4.79 44.90 38.58
N GLY A 363 4.16 44.40 37.51
CA GLY A 363 4.85 43.73 36.42
C GLY A 363 5.51 42.41 36.86
N ARG A 364 4.91 41.68 37.80
CA ARG A 364 5.39 40.36 38.23
C ARG A 364 5.05 39.29 37.18
N ALA A 365 5.91 38.28 37.05
CA ALA A 365 5.75 37.19 36.10
C ALA A 365 4.77 36.13 36.67
N PRO A 366 3.66 35.83 35.99
CA PRO A 366 2.65 34.88 36.48
C PRO A 366 3.00 33.41 36.22
N ASN A 367 3.95 33.14 35.34
CA ASN A 367 4.43 31.81 34.96
C ASN A 367 5.78 31.93 34.23
N ILE A 368 6.48 30.80 34.05
CA ILE A 368 7.81 30.75 33.41
C ILE A 368 7.82 31.17 31.92
N TRP A 369 6.66 31.18 31.27
CA TRP A 369 6.54 31.47 29.83
C TRP A 369 6.29 32.95 29.53
N PHE A 370 6.04 33.79 30.52
CA PHE A 370 5.84 35.24 30.37
C PHE A 370 6.96 36.03 31.02
N ASP A 371 7.57 36.94 30.26
CA ASP A 371 8.61 37.86 30.75
C ASP A 371 8.11 39.30 30.60
N PRO A 372 7.68 39.95 31.69
CA PRO A 372 7.15 41.31 31.66
C PRO A 372 8.13 42.33 31.10
N SER A 373 9.43 42.19 31.40
CA SER A 373 10.45 43.15 30.96
C SER A 373 10.75 42.99 29.48
N TRP A 374 10.86 41.76 29.02
CA TRP A 374 11.05 41.46 27.60
C TRP A 374 9.84 41.86 26.77
N TYR A 375 8.62 41.58 27.27
CA TYR A 375 7.39 41.92 26.57
C TYR A 375 7.24 43.44 26.43
N ALA A 376 7.43 44.20 27.52
CA ALA A 376 7.39 45.67 27.50
C ALA A 376 8.39 46.27 26.49
N PHE A 377 9.62 45.73 26.47
CA PHE A 377 10.65 46.16 25.53
C PHE A 377 10.26 45.91 24.07
N GLN A 378 9.65 44.77 23.76
CA GLN A 378 9.20 44.43 22.41
C GLN A 378 7.98 45.24 21.97
N THR A 379 7.09 45.56 22.89
CA THR A 379 5.84 46.25 22.57
C THR A 379 5.95 47.77 22.53
N GLN A 380 7.01 48.35 23.11
CA GLN A 380 7.13 49.78 23.40
C GLN A 380 5.90 50.34 24.14
N ASP A 381 5.19 49.46 24.84
CA ASP A 381 3.95 49.79 25.54
C ASP A 381 4.30 50.32 26.94
N GLU A 382 3.85 51.53 27.26
CA GLU A 382 4.06 52.17 28.57
C GLU A 382 3.04 51.72 29.62
N THR A 383 2.08 50.84 29.27
CA THR A 383 1.08 50.35 30.23
C THR A 383 1.69 49.41 31.27
N SER A 384 1.41 49.61 32.56
CA SER A 384 1.94 48.72 33.61
C SER A 384 1.33 47.31 33.65
N LYS A 385 0.28 47.05 32.86
CA LYS A 385 -0.48 45.78 32.82
C LYS A 385 -0.12 44.91 31.60
N HIS A 386 1.16 44.67 31.38
CA HIS A 386 1.68 43.97 30.20
C HIS A 386 1.08 42.56 29.99
N TYR A 387 0.79 41.82 31.06
CA TYR A 387 0.22 40.49 30.96
C TYR A 387 -1.23 40.49 30.46
N ASP A 388 -2.04 41.46 30.92
CA ASP A 388 -3.41 41.63 30.45
C ASP A 388 -3.46 42.05 28.97
N HIS A 389 -2.58 42.98 28.59
CA HIS A 389 -2.39 43.35 27.19
C HIS A 389 -2.06 42.13 26.33
N PHE A 390 -1.14 41.27 26.78
CA PHE A 390 -0.78 40.06 26.06
C PHE A 390 -1.97 39.13 25.80
N LEU A 391 -2.78 38.86 26.83
CA LEU A 391 -3.93 37.96 26.73
C LEU A 391 -5.06 38.53 25.86
N LYS A 392 -5.35 39.84 25.95
CA LYS A 392 -6.46 40.48 25.20
C LYS A 392 -6.10 40.84 23.76
N HIS A 393 -4.85 41.26 23.52
CA HIS A 393 -4.41 41.86 22.27
C HIS A 393 -3.16 41.19 21.71
N GLY A 394 -2.15 40.94 22.55
CA GLY A 394 -0.83 40.45 22.14
C GLY A 394 -0.86 39.19 21.28
N VAL A 395 -1.63 38.18 21.66
CA VAL A 395 -1.74 36.93 20.89
C VAL A 395 -2.38 37.15 19.52
N ARG A 396 -3.44 37.98 19.43
CA ARG A 396 -4.11 38.31 18.16
C ARG A 396 -3.20 39.11 17.22
N GLU A 397 -2.29 39.87 17.79
CA GLU A 397 -1.28 40.64 17.07
C GLU A 397 -0.03 39.80 16.73
N GLY A 398 -0.02 38.50 17.05
CA GLY A 398 1.10 37.59 16.78
C GLY A 398 2.34 37.86 17.64
N ARG A 399 2.20 38.57 18.77
CA ARG A 399 3.31 38.87 19.69
C ARG A 399 3.59 37.66 20.58
N SER A 400 4.87 37.38 20.83
CA SER A 400 5.27 36.34 21.78
C SER A 400 5.24 36.86 23.23
N PRO A 401 5.02 36.01 24.25
CA PRO A 401 4.98 36.44 25.67
C PRO A 401 6.36 36.58 26.33
N SER A 402 7.40 35.97 25.77
CA SER A 402 8.77 36.01 26.29
C SER A 402 9.78 35.59 25.23
N SER A 403 11.07 35.82 25.50
CA SER A 403 12.17 35.26 24.68
C SER A 403 12.17 33.73 24.66
N LEU A 404 11.77 33.09 25.76
CA LEU A 404 11.66 31.63 25.87
C LEU A 404 10.52 31.09 25.00
N ALA A 405 9.33 31.65 25.15
CA ALA A 405 8.17 31.21 24.37
C ALA A 405 8.38 31.46 22.88
N LYS A 406 8.97 32.60 22.50
CA LYS A 406 9.39 32.88 21.13
C LYS A 406 10.36 31.81 20.62
N PHE A 407 11.41 31.49 21.38
CA PHE A 407 12.40 30.49 21.01
C PHE A 407 11.81 29.09 20.80
N VAL A 408 11.03 28.59 21.77
CA VAL A 408 10.40 27.26 21.68
C VAL A 408 9.45 27.19 20.49
N HIS A 409 8.67 28.24 20.28
CA HIS A 409 7.75 28.34 19.17
C HIS A 409 8.47 28.40 17.81
N GLU A 410 9.54 29.19 17.68
CA GLU A 410 10.35 29.28 16.46
C GLU A 410 11.06 27.96 16.11
N ILE A 411 11.45 27.16 17.12
CA ILE A 411 12.06 25.85 16.90
C ILE A 411 11.04 24.85 16.35
N PHE A 412 9.86 24.75 16.96
CA PHE A 412 8.92 23.68 16.63
C PHE A 412 7.89 24.05 15.57
N GLU A 413 7.44 25.32 15.53
CA GLU A 413 6.34 25.79 14.67
C GLU A 413 6.53 27.26 14.21
N PRO A 414 7.61 27.59 13.48
CA PRO A 414 7.89 28.98 13.09
C PRO A 414 6.85 29.61 12.14
N GLN A 415 6.04 28.78 11.47
CA GLN A 415 5.09 29.21 10.43
C GLN A 415 3.65 29.36 10.93
N ILE A 416 3.35 28.87 12.14
CA ILE A 416 2.00 28.90 12.73
C ILE A 416 2.03 29.93 13.85
N PRO A 417 1.13 30.92 13.94
CA PRO A 417 1.12 31.86 15.06
C PRO A 417 0.74 31.19 16.38
N LEU A 418 1.40 31.56 17.48
CA LEU A 418 1.04 31.10 18.83
C LEU A 418 -0.41 31.50 19.14
N THR A 419 -1.22 30.56 19.63
CA THR A 419 -2.61 30.80 20.05
C THR A 419 -2.73 30.88 21.58
N LEU A 420 -3.84 31.43 22.08
CA LEU A 420 -4.11 31.47 23.52
C LEU A 420 -4.26 30.07 24.12
N ASP A 421 -4.88 29.15 23.37
CA ASP A 421 -5.06 27.76 23.80
C ASP A 421 -3.71 27.06 23.92
N THR A 422 -2.83 27.20 22.90
CA THR A 422 -1.47 26.64 22.95
C THR A 422 -0.66 27.24 24.09
N TYR A 423 -0.76 28.55 24.32
CA TYR A 423 -0.10 29.22 25.45
C TYR A 423 -0.60 28.69 26.80
N ALA A 424 -1.92 28.54 26.98
CA ALA A 424 -2.51 27.95 28.18
C ALA A 424 -1.96 26.55 28.43
N GLU A 425 -1.87 25.73 27.38
CA GLU A 425 -1.37 24.36 27.47
C GLU A 425 0.11 24.28 27.85
N MET A 426 0.94 25.22 27.38
CA MET A 426 2.34 25.37 27.79
C MET A 426 2.46 25.71 29.28
N VAL A 427 1.64 26.64 29.78
CA VAL A 427 1.59 26.99 31.21
C VAL A 427 1.13 25.80 32.04
N GLN A 428 0.08 25.10 31.61
CA GLN A 428 -0.41 23.91 32.31
C GLN A 428 0.61 22.77 32.30
N ALA A 429 1.38 22.60 31.23
CA ALA A 429 2.44 21.58 31.16
C ALA A 429 3.63 21.87 32.08
N SER A 430 3.83 23.12 32.51
CA SER A 430 4.93 23.50 33.40
C SER A 430 4.61 23.41 34.89
N LEU A 431 3.35 23.18 35.25
CA LEU A 431 2.92 23.11 36.64
C LEU A 431 3.66 22.00 37.40
N GLY A 432 4.18 22.34 38.58
CA GLY A 432 4.79 21.41 39.52
C GLY A 432 6.31 21.21 39.38
N TRP A 433 6.92 21.61 38.25
CA TRP A 433 8.37 21.53 38.06
C TRP A 433 9.02 22.82 37.54
N SER A 434 8.24 23.79 37.08
CA SER A 434 8.72 25.09 36.57
C SER A 434 9.62 25.85 37.56
N SER A 435 9.39 25.72 38.87
CA SER A 435 10.20 26.32 39.93
C SER A 435 11.60 25.71 40.10
N LEU A 436 11.82 24.51 39.53
CA LEU A 436 13.08 23.76 39.68
C LEU A 436 14.08 24.06 38.56
N VAL A 437 13.67 24.78 37.51
CA VAL A 437 14.47 25.00 36.30
C VAL A 437 14.45 26.47 35.89
N THR A 438 15.42 26.87 35.07
CA THR A 438 15.49 28.23 34.53
C THR A 438 14.95 28.29 33.10
N PRO A 439 14.61 29.49 32.57
CA PRO A 439 14.26 29.63 31.16
C PRO A 439 15.32 29.06 30.21
N ASP A 440 16.61 29.21 30.51
CA ASP A 440 17.68 28.65 29.67
C ASP A 440 17.77 27.13 29.75
N SER A 441 17.40 26.53 30.89
CA SER A 441 17.24 25.08 31.03
C SER A 441 16.15 24.55 30.08
N ILE A 442 15.04 25.28 29.92
CA ILE A 442 13.96 24.90 28.99
C ILE A 442 14.41 25.08 27.54
N LYS A 443 15.14 26.15 27.19
CA LYS A 443 15.73 26.29 25.85
C LYS A 443 16.68 25.14 25.53
N LEU A 444 17.49 24.72 26.49
CA LEU A 444 18.38 23.57 26.34
C LEU A 444 17.60 22.27 26.15
N LEU A 445 16.54 22.07 26.95
CA LEU A 445 15.65 20.92 26.82
C LEU A 445 14.95 20.90 25.46
N ALA A 446 14.50 22.05 24.96
CA ALA A 446 13.91 22.18 23.62
C ALA A 446 14.89 21.80 22.51
N ASN A 447 16.17 22.17 22.63
CA ASN A 447 17.23 21.76 21.69
C ASN A 447 17.58 20.26 21.76
N LEU A 448 17.34 19.60 22.92
CA LEU A 448 17.55 18.17 23.09
C LEU A 448 16.34 17.33 22.69
N PHE A 449 15.16 17.94 22.69
CA PHE A 449 13.90 17.25 22.49
C PHE A 449 13.71 16.86 21.03
N VAL A 450 13.43 15.57 20.80
CA VAL A 450 13.13 15.04 19.47
C VAL A 450 11.66 14.61 19.43
N PRO A 451 10.77 15.37 18.75
CA PRO A 451 9.33 15.10 18.75
C PRO A 451 8.96 13.66 18.36
N ALA A 452 9.65 13.09 17.37
CA ALA A 452 9.38 11.73 16.87
C ALA A 452 9.83 10.59 17.79
N TRP A 453 10.60 10.88 18.83
CA TRP A 453 10.92 9.89 19.86
C TRP A 453 9.70 9.60 20.77
N HIS A 454 8.82 10.59 20.89
CA HIS A 454 7.67 10.54 21.78
C HIS A 454 6.40 10.21 20.99
N LYS A 455 5.31 9.85 21.68
CA LYS A 455 4.06 9.40 21.04
C LYS A 455 3.58 10.40 19.96
N PRO A 456 2.97 9.92 18.86
CA PRO A 456 2.53 10.79 17.78
C PRO A 456 1.49 11.79 18.28
N ALA A 457 1.87 13.07 18.33
CA ALA A 457 1.00 14.20 18.60
C ALA A 457 0.60 14.88 17.28
N ALA A 458 -0.44 15.72 17.32
CA ALA A 458 -0.92 16.46 16.15
C ALA A 458 0.14 17.42 15.55
N SER A 459 1.13 17.85 16.34
CA SER A 459 2.21 18.73 15.90
C SER A 459 3.48 18.62 16.75
N PRO A 460 4.67 19.09 16.26
CA PRO A 460 5.92 19.05 17.01
C PRO A 460 5.89 19.85 18.32
N LEU A 461 5.27 21.03 18.32
CA LEU A 461 5.12 21.85 19.53
C LEU A 461 4.20 21.14 20.52
N ARG A 462 3.12 20.51 20.05
CA ARG A 462 2.23 19.73 20.90
C ARG A 462 2.93 18.53 21.53
N ALA A 463 3.76 17.82 20.76
CA ALA A 463 4.58 16.72 21.29
C ALA A 463 5.52 17.20 22.40
N PHE A 464 6.13 18.38 22.25
CA PHE A 464 6.97 18.98 23.28
C PHE A 464 6.18 19.35 24.54
N ILE A 465 4.99 19.96 24.37
CA ILE A 465 4.08 20.27 25.50
C ILE A 465 3.66 18.99 26.24
N ASP A 466 3.31 17.93 25.52
CA ASP A 466 2.94 16.64 26.11
C ASP A 466 4.12 15.97 26.83
N TYR A 467 5.33 16.09 26.27
CA TYR A 467 6.54 15.66 26.95
C TYR A 467 6.76 16.44 28.25
N LEU A 468 6.70 17.77 28.21
CA LEU A 468 6.82 18.60 29.41
C LEU A 468 5.79 18.23 30.49
N ARG A 469 4.55 17.95 30.09
CA ARG A 469 3.45 17.60 30.99
C ARG A 469 3.57 16.20 31.60
N HIS A 470 4.06 15.22 30.85
CA HIS A 470 4.04 13.81 31.27
C HIS A 470 5.43 13.16 31.23
N GLY A 471 6.12 13.26 30.09
CA GLY A 471 7.40 12.60 29.85
C GLY A 471 8.53 13.11 30.74
N LEU A 472 8.66 14.43 30.90
CA LEU A 472 9.64 15.05 31.76
C LEU A 472 9.43 14.57 33.19
N ILE A 473 8.22 14.69 33.74
CA ILE A 473 7.89 14.26 35.13
C ILE A 473 8.23 12.77 35.35
N GLN A 474 8.00 11.93 34.36
CA GLN A 474 8.31 10.49 34.40
C GLN A 474 9.82 10.18 34.22
N GLY A 475 10.67 11.19 34.02
CA GLY A 475 12.10 11.01 33.77
C GLY A 475 12.42 10.39 32.41
N VAL A 476 11.48 10.48 31.45
CA VAL A 476 11.71 10.00 30.08
C VAL A 476 12.76 10.88 29.42
N SER A 477 13.73 10.25 28.74
CA SER A 477 14.75 10.99 28.03
C SER A 477 14.14 11.91 26.95
N PRO A 478 14.57 13.19 26.84
CA PRO A 478 14.08 14.09 25.81
C PRO A 478 14.47 13.65 24.40
N GLY A 479 15.56 12.89 24.25
CA GLY A 479 16.07 12.46 22.97
C GLY A 479 17.47 11.82 23.04
N PRO A 480 18.14 11.62 21.90
CA PRO A 480 19.30 10.73 21.79
C PRO A 480 20.59 11.25 22.42
N LEU A 481 20.64 12.56 22.62
CA LEU A 481 21.79 13.20 23.27
C LEU A 481 21.68 13.16 24.79
N PHE A 482 20.69 12.45 25.35
CA PHE A 482 20.54 12.24 26.77
C PHE A 482 20.32 10.75 27.07
N ASP A 483 21.35 10.07 27.57
CA ASP A 483 21.28 8.70 28.09
C ASP A 483 21.23 8.75 29.63
N PRO A 484 20.09 8.39 30.25
CA PRO A 484 19.93 8.47 31.71
C PRO A 484 20.92 7.59 32.47
N ALA A 485 21.25 6.39 31.96
CA ALA A 485 22.15 5.46 32.64
C ALA A 485 23.60 5.95 32.58
N LEU A 486 24.02 6.44 31.42
CA LEU A 486 25.35 7.04 31.25
C LEU A 486 25.51 8.30 32.10
N TYR A 487 24.49 9.17 32.12
CA TYR A 487 24.54 10.37 32.93
C TYR A 487 24.65 10.04 34.42
N ALA A 488 23.86 9.10 34.93
CA ALA A 488 23.92 8.68 36.34
C ALA A 488 25.32 8.21 36.74
N HIS A 489 25.99 7.43 35.87
CA HIS A 489 27.38 7.02 36.08
C HIS A 489 28.34 8.22 36.13
N ARG A 490 28.30 9.10 35.14
CA ARG A 490 29.17 10.28 35.05
C ARG A 490 28.94 11.29 36.18
N ALA A 491 27.69 11.43 36.63
CA ALA A 491 27.33 12.28 37.75
C ALA A 491 27.93 11.78 39.07
N ALA A 492 27.90 10.47 39.30
CA ALA A 492 28.53 9.83 40.45
C ALA A 492 30.07 9.99 40.43
N GLU A 493 30.69 9.78 39.26
CA GLU A 493 32.14 9.99 39.08
C GLU A 493 32.55 11.46 39.31
N ALA A 494 31.71 12.41 38.90
CA ALA A 494 31.94 13.83 39.07
C ALA A 494 31.64 14.35 40.49
N GLY A 495 31.17 13.50 41.41
CA GLY A 495 30.86 13.88 42.80
C GLY A 495 29.67 14.84 42.93
N LEU A 496 28.71 14.80 41.99
CA LEU A 496 27.48 15.59 42.07
C LEU A 496 26.58 15.10 43.22
N PRO A 497 25.60 15.91 43.69
CA PRO A 497 24.69 15.51 44.76
C PRO A 497 24.10 14.10 44.55
N PRO A 498 23.99 13.28 45.62
CA PRO A 498 23.56 11.89 45.50
C PRO A 498 22.10 11.79 45.06
N LEU A 499 21.87 10.99 44.01
CA LEU A 499 20.55 10.74 43.44
C LEU A 499 19.65 10.00 44.44
N ALA A 500 18.53 10.61 44.84
CA ALA A 500 17.49 9.86 45.53
C ALA A 500 16.79 8.90 44.54
N ALA A 501 16.29 7.75 45.00
CA ALA A 501 15.69 6.71 44.15
C ALA A 501 14.43 7.17 43.36
N SER A 502 13.89 8.37 43.66
CA SER A 502 12.73 8.99 43.02
C SER A 502 13.07 10.25 42.21
N GLU A 503 14.34 10.57 42.00
CA GLU A 503 14.73 11.81 41.30
C GLU A 503 14.72 11.69 39.78
N ASN A 504 14.18 12.73 39.16
CA ASN A 504 14.14 12.89 37.72
C ASN A 504 15.53 13.23 37.18
N LEU A 505 16.17 12.27 36.51
CA LEU A 505 17.54 12.40 36.00
C LEU A 505 17.73 13.55 34.98
N VAL A 506 16.69 13.91 34.23
CA VAL A 506 16.73 15.05 33.30
C VAL A 506 16.75 16.36 34.08
N ILE A 507 15.89 16.51 35.09
CA ILE A 507 15.87 17.70 35.96
C ILE A 507 17.17 17.79 36.77
N HIS A 508 17.65 16.68 37.33
CA HIS A 508 18.94 16.63 38.02
C HIS A 508 20.10 17.07 37.11
N TRP A 509 20.11 16.62 35.85
CA TRP A 509 21.09 17.09 34.88
C TRP A 509 20.96 18.58 34.59
N LEU A 510 19.75 19.10 34.40
CA LEU A 510 19.53 20.53 34.17
C LEU A 510 20.00 21.40 35.35
N GLN A 511 19.86 20.90 36.59
CA GLN A 511 20.24 21.62 37.81
C GLN A 511 21.73 21.52 38.14
N TYR A 512 22.32 20.32 38.06
CA TYR A 512 23.67 20.05 38.55
C TYR A 512 24.63 19.61 37.43
N GLY A 513 24.15 18.85 36.45
CA GLY A 513 24.95 18.34 35.34
C GLY A 513 25.37 19.41 34.33
N VAL A 514 24.48 20.35 34.01
CA VAL A 514 24.75 21.47 33.07
C VAL A 514 25.79 22.44 33.65
N PRO A 515 25.69 22.92 34.90
CA PRO A 515 26.76 23.73 35.49
C PRO A 515 28.10 23.01 35.57
N ALA A 516 28.08 21.70 35.80
CA ALA A 516 29.28 20.86 35.83
C ALA A 516 29.78 20.42 34.43
N ARG A 517 29.12 20.85 33.34
CA ARG A 517 29.46 20.53 31.94
C ARG A 517 29.55 19.02 31.66
N ILE A 518 28.70 18.23 32.32
CA ILE A 518 28.65 16.78 32.12
C ILE A 518 27.88 16.48 30.84
N ILE A 519 28.55 15.82 29.89
CA ILE A 519 27.95 15.37 28.62
C ILE A 519 27.13 14.11 28.92
N PRO A 520 25.81 14.08 28.65
CA PRO A 520 24.96 12.94 28.99
C PRO A 520 24.87 11.89 27.86
N THR A 521 25.79 11.88 26.90
CA THR A 521 25.79 10.95 25.75
C THR A 521 27.22 10.54 25.33
N GLN A 522 27.33 9.42 24.61
CA GLN A 522 28.58 8.99 23.93
C GLN A 522 28.68 9.51 22.49
N ARG A 523 27.63 10.17 21.99
CA ARG A 523 27.52 10.62 20.59
C ARG A 523 28.16 11.98 20.34
N PHE A 524 28.71 12.58 21.38
CA PHE A 524 29.42 13.84 21.32
C PHE A 524 30.72 13.71 22.10
N ASP A 525 31.81 14.12 21.47
CA ASP A 525 33.15 14.16 22.07
C ASP A 525 33.65 15.61 22.04
N ASP A 526 33.83 16.20 23.22
CA ASP A 526 34.19 17.63 23.37
C ASP A 526 35.55 17.94 22.75
N ALA A 527 36.55 17.08 22.97
CA ALA A 527 37.91 17.28 22.50
C ALA A 527 38.00 17.17 20.98
N PHE A 528 37.38 16.13 20.42
CA PHE A 528 37.27 15.94 18.97
C PHE A 528 36.56 17.13 18.33
N TYR A 529 35.39 17.52 18.85
CA TYR A 529 34.59 18.59 18.29
C TYR A 529 35.33 19.93 18.25
N ARG A 530 36.06 20.27 19.31
CA ARG A 530 36.92 21.47 19.33
C ARG A 530 38.09 21.37 18.36
N SER A 531 38.76 20.23 18.29
CA SER A 531 39.90 20.05 17.37
C SER A 531 39.50 20.18 15.90
N ARG A 532 38.27 19.79 15.55
CA ARG A 532 37.76 19.80 14.18
C ARG A 532 37.24 21.17 13.75
N ASN A 533 36.80 21.98 14.70
CA ASN A 533 36.14 23.28 14.47
C ASN A 533 37.02 24.39 15.04
N ALA A 534 38.00 24.84 14.25
CA ALA A 534 38.97 25.85 14.68
C ALA A 534 38.30 27.20 15.04
N ASP A 535 37.15 27.51 14.44
CA ASP A 535 36.37 28.73 14.68
C ASP A 535 35.74 28.82 16.08
N ILE A 536 35.58 27.69 16.78
CA ILE A 536 35.06 27.64 18.15
C ILE A 536 36.15 27.37 19.20
N SER A 537 37.40 27.20 18.76
CA SER A 537 38.52 26.87 19.64
C SER A 537 38.85 28.01 20.63
N GLU A 538 38.52 29.25 20.25
CA GLU A 538 38.69 30.45 21.08
C GLU A 538 37.41 30.87 21.84
N ILE A 539 36.28 30.19 21.61
CA ILE A 539 35.01 30.50 22.29
C ILE A 539 35.02 29.82 23.67
N PRO A 540 34.90 30.57 24.78
CA PRO A 540 34.97 30.04 26.15
C PRO A 540 33.73 29.22 26.57
N ASP A 541 32.72 29.18 25.72
CA ASP A 541 31.47 28.47 25.94
C ASP A 541 31.65 26.94 25.83
N TRP A 542 30.73 26.19 26.44
CA TRP A 542 30.79 24.71 26.42
C TRP A 542 30.54 24.18 25.00
N ALA A 543 31.44 23.34 24.45
CA ALA A 543 31.37 22.91 23.05
C ALA A 543 30.13 22.06 22.77
N PHE A 544 29.67 21.28 23.74
CA PHE A 544 28.38 20.59 23.64
C PHE A 544 27.20 21.56 23.51
N LEU A 545 27.22 22.68 24.27
CA LEU A 545 26.18 23.71 24.18
C LEU A 545 26.21 24.44 22.83
N HIS A 546 27.41 24.75 22.31
CA HIS A 546 27.58 25.28 20.97
C HIS A 546 27.04 24.30 19.92
N PHE A 547 27.35 23.02 20.04
CA PHE A 547 26.85 21.99 19.14
C PHE A 547 25.31 21.93 19.14
N LEU A 548 24.68 21.95 20.32
CA LEU A 548 23.23 21.95 20.46
C LEU A 548 22.56 23.19 19.86
N ARG A 549 23.19 24.37 19.99
CA ARG A 549 22.62 25.65 19.51
C ARG A 549 22.84 25.90 18.02
N PHE A 550 24.01 25.54 17.51
CA PHE A 550 24.46 25.92 16.16
C PHE A 550 25.01 24.73 15.37
N GLY A 551 25.80 23.87 16.02
CA GLY A 551 26.50 22.78 15.32
C GLY A 551 25.58 21.78 14.63
N ILE A 552 24.39 21.52 15.19
CA ILE A 552 23.37 20.68 14.56
C ILE A 552 22.84 21.36 13.28
N ALA A 553 22.50 22.65 13.35
CA ALA A 553 22.00 23.41 12.21
C ALA A 553 23.02 23.53 11.08
N GLU A 554 24.29 23.62 11.46
CA GLU A 554 25.42 23.76 10.55
C GLU A 554 25.95 22.40 10.04
N GLY A 555 25.36 21.28 10.48
CA GLY A 555 25.76 19.93 10.06
C GLY A 555 27.14 19.48 10.54
N ARG A 556 27.66 20.06 11.63
CA ARG A 556 29.00 19.78 12.14
C ARG A 556 29.11 18.36 12.71
N ILE A 557 30.32 17.79 12.64
CA ILE A 557 30.58 16.40 13.03
C ILE A 557 30.89 16.34 14.54
N PRO A 558 30.06 15.69 15.39
CA PRO A 558 30.17 15.72 16.84
C PRO A 558 31.14 14.69 17.45
N SER A 559 31.51 13.65 16.71
CA SER A 559 32.34 12.54 17.20
C SER A 559 33.06 11.83 16.04
N PRO A 560 34.12 11.04 16.30
CA PRO A 560 34.86 10.29 15.27
C PRO A 560 34.18 8.98 14.80
N GLN A 561 32.93 8.70 15.19
CA GLN A 561 32.22 7.45 14.85
C GLN A 561 31.78 7.42 13.36
N ARG A 562 31.89 6.24 12.69
CA ARG A 562 31.49 6.03 11.28
C ARG A 562 29.98 6.17 11.09
N ARG A 563 29.54 6.83 10.00
CA ARG A 563 28.12 7.09 9.70
C ARG A 563 27.60 6.11 8.65
N PHE A 564 26.51 5.41 8.96
CA PHE A 564 25.76 4.61 8.00
C PHE A 564 24.47 5.35 7.63
N ARG A 565 24.32 5.74 6.37
CA ARG A 565 23.14 6.46 5.86
C ARG A 565 22.35 5.57 4.94
N GLN A 566 21.04 5.73 4.92
CA GLN A 566 20.23 5.08 3.89
C GLN A 566 20.27 5.87 2.57
N ALA A 567 20.36 5.18 1.44
CA ALA A 567 20.32 5.75 0.10
C ALA A 567 18.89 6.22 -0.22
N ARG A 568 18.58 7.49 0.09
CA ARG A 568 17.39 8.15 -0.45
C ARG A 568 17.55 8.37 -1.96
N HIS A 569 16.42 8.28 -2.67
CA HIS A 569 16.31 8.53 -4.11
C HIS A 569 17.06 9.81 -4.53
N PHE A 570 18.01 9.67 -5.46
CA PHE A 570 18.85 10.75 -6.02
C PHE A 570 18.11 11.69 -6.99
N PHE A 571 16.79 11.85 -6.87
CA PHE A 571 16.03 12.76 -7.74
C PHE A 571 15.22 13.77 -6.91
N GLN A 572 15.50 15.06 -7.20
CA GLN A 572 14.78 16.30 -6.87
C GLN A 572 15.31 17.15 -5.69
N THR A 573 16.00 18.23 -6.10
CA THR A 573 16.06 19.60 -5.55
C THR A 573 14.66 20.11 -5.16
N THR A 574 14.39 21.00 -4.20
CA THR A 574 15.04 22.26 -3.76
C THR A 574 14.30 22.76 -2.50
N GLU A 575 14.99 23.52 -1.64
CA GLU A 575 14.50 24.46 -0.60
C GLU A 575 13.54 23.94 0.50
N GLN A 576 14.06 23.71 1.72
CA GLN A 576 13.45 24.14 3.01
C GLN A 576 14.49 24.11 4.16
N PRO A 577 14.87 25.24 4.81
CA PRO A 577 16.06 25.28 5.69
C PRO A 577 15.91 24.69 7.11
N ILE A 578 14.69 24.46 7.63
CA ILE A 578 14.51 24.09 9.05
C ILE A 578 14.07 22.62 9.25
N GLN A 579 13.36 22.02 8.28
CA GLN A 579 13.04 20.58 8.32
C GLN A 579 14.28 19.68 8.09
N GLU A 580 15.38 20.21 7.55
CA GLU A 580 16.63 19.46 7.39
C GLU A 580 17.40 19.24 8.70
N LEU A 581 17.25 20.11 9.72
CA LEU A 581 17.82 19.86 11.05
C LEU A 581 17.29 18.55 11.63
N TYR A 582 15.96 18.38 11.60
CA TYR A 582 15.32 17.17 12.11
C TYR A 582 15.72 15.93 11.29
N ARG A 583 15.90 16.04 9.96
CA ARG A 583 16.46 14.95 9.12
C ARG A 583 17.89 14.57 9.50
N HIS A 584 18.72 15.51 9.95
CA HIS A 584 20.07 15.23 10.45
C HIS A 584 20.06 14.35 11.71
N TRP A 585 19.05 14.52 12.58
CA TRP A 585 18.85 13.67 13.76
C TRP A 585 18.31 12.28 13.43
N TYR A 586 17.41 12.17 12.44
CA TYR A 586 16.89 10.89 11.99
C TYR A 586 17.95 9.97 11.40
N ALA A 587 19.04 10.49 10.84
CA ALA A 587 20.10 9.68 10.25
C ALA A 587 20.97 8.95 11.29
N ILE A 588 20.81 9.23 12.59
CA ILE A 588 21.75 8.75 13.60
C ILE A 588 21.26 7.49 14.35
N ASP A 589 19.98 7.25 14.78
CA ASP A 589 19.80 6.15 15.80
C ASP A 589 18.42 5.58 16.31
N PHE A 590 17.21 5.74 15.73
CA PHE A 590 15.97 5.15 16.35
C PHE A 590 15.35 3.89 15.68
N PRO A 591 15.31 2.72 16.37
CA PRO A 591 14.84 1.44 15.82
C PRO A 591 13.34 1.13 15.95
N ASN A 592 12.46 1.96 16.51
CA ASN A 592 11.02 1.62 16.61
C ASN A 592 10.08 2.84 16.71
N GLN A 593 9.07 2.83 15.84
CA GLN A 593 7.87 3.68 15.71
C GLN A 593 7.96 5.02 14.94
N LYS A 594 6.85 5.30 14.24
CA LYS A 594 6.73 6.08 12.99
C LYS A 594 6.66 7.60 13.21
N ALA A 595 7.50 8.32 12.49
CA ALA A 595 7.12 9.53 11.74
C ALA A 595 7.80 9.43 10.35
N GLY A 596 7.10 9.83 9.30
CA GLY A 596 7.31 9.38 7.91
C GLY A 596 8.76 9.31 7.39
N GLU A 597 9.08 8.14 6.82
CA GLU A 597 10.21 7.88 5.89
C GLU A 597 11.62 8.35 6.33
N VAL A 598 12.14 7.89 7.47
CA VAL A 598 13.60 7.72 7.64
C VAL A 598 13.90 6.38 8.29
N ASP A 599 13.51 5.30 7.62
CA ASP A 599 14.44 4.36 7.01
C ASP A 599 15.83 4.19 7.70
N LEU A 600 15.85 3.59 8.90
CA LEU A 600 17.04 3.32 9.72
C LEU A 600 17.41 1.83 9.78
N VAL A 601 18.70 1.54 10.03
CA VAL A 601 19.32 0.21 10.03
C VAL A 601 19.39 -0.35 11.46
N PRO A 602 18.96 -1.61 11.73
CA PRO A 602 18.97 -2.17 13.09
C PRO A 602 20.38 -2.21 13.72
N ALA A 603 20.49 -2.03 15.05
CA ALA A 603 21.79 -2.10 15.76
C ALA A 603 22.53 -3.46 15.58
N SER A 604 21.80 -4.55 15.38
CA SER A 604 22.36 -5.86 15.00
C SER A 604 22.93 -5.88 13.59
N SER A 605 22.35 -5.10 12.67
CA SER A 605 22.85 -4.89 11.31
C SER A 605 24.09 -4.00 11.30
N TYR A 606 24.23 -3.01 12.20
CA TYR A 606 25.46 -2.23 12.37
C TYR A 606 26.65 -3.11 12.74
N ARG A 607 26.49 -3.98 13.74
CA ARG A 607 27.55 -4.93 14.13
C ARG A 607 27.94 -5.85 12.97
N ARG A 608 26.94 -6.35 12.24
CA ARG A 608 27.16 -7.22 11.07
C ARG A 608 27.82 -6.50 9.90
N LEU A 609 27.52 -5.22 9.69
CA LEU A 609 28.14 -4.38 8.67
C LEU A 609 29.59 -4.06 9.04
N GLU A 610 29.87 -3.75 10.31
CA GLU A 610 31.24 -3.61 10.82
C GLU A 610 32.03 -4.93 10.64
N GLU A 611 31.41 -6.09 10.91
CA GLU A 611 32.00 -7.42 10.64
C GLU A 611 32.29 -7.64 9.15
N VAL A 612 31.39 -7.23 8.25
CA VAL A 612 31.59 -7.30 6.78
C VAL A 612 32.70 -6.35 6.33
N LEU A 613 32.75 -5.12 6.86
CA LEU A 613 33.80 -4.14 6.56
C LEU A 613 35.17 -4.57 7.10
N ALA A 614 35.18 -5.29 8.22
CA ALA A 614 36.37 -5.91 8.78
C ALA A 614 36.74 -7.25 8.11
N SER A 615 35.91 -7.78 7.21
CA SER A 615 36.14 -9.10 6.62
C SER A 615 37.34 -9.11 5.66
N GLU A 616 38.16 -10.16 5.76
CA GLU A 616 39.33 -10.35 4.88
C GLU A 616 38.96 -10.35 3.39
N ASN A 617 37.78 -10.89 3.05
CA ASN A 617 37.30 -10.93 1.67
C ASN A 617 37.05 -9.53 1.08
N LEU A 618 36.39 -8.63 1.84
CA LEU A 618 36.13 -7.28 1.34
C LEU A 618 37.42 -6.46 1.26
N GLN A 619 38.31 -6.63 2.24
CA GLN A 619 39.64 -6.02 2.25
C GLN A 619 40.46 -6.44 1.02
N ARG A 620 40.41 -7.74 0.66
CA ARG A 620 41.04 -8.25 -0.57
C ARG A 620 40.43 -7.65 -1.82
N LEU A 621 39.10 -7.61 -1.94
CA LEU A 621 38.40 -7.03 -3.09
C LEU A 621 38.73 -5.54 -3.28
N PHE A 622 38.83 -4.76 -2.19
CA PHE A 622 39.22 -3.35 -2.27
C PHE A 622 40.67 -3.19 -2.75
N LYS A 623 41.59 -4.06 -2.33
CA LYS A 623 42.97 -4.06 -2.85
C LYS A 623 43.05 -4.43 -4.33
N GLU A 624 42.28 -5.42 -4.75
CA GLU A 624 42.18 -5.80 -6.17
C GLU A 624 41.57 -4.67 -7.01
N ALA A 625 40.52 -4.02 -6.51
CA ALA A 625 39.90 -2.87 -7.16
C ALA A 625 40.86 -1.67 -7.25
N GLN A 626 41.62 -1.38 -6.19
CA GLN A 626 42.66 -0.34 -6.19
C GLN A 626 43.79 -0.62 -7.19
N ALA A 627 44.15 -1.90 -7.37
CA ALA A 627 45.14 -2.29 -8.37
C ALA A 627 44.67 -2.03 -9.81
N ILE A 628 43.35 -2.02 -10.03
CA ILE A 628 42.72 -1.72 -11.34
C ILE A 628 42.48 -0.21 -11.49
N GLU A 629 41.90 0.44 -10.47
CA GLU A 629 41.57 1.86 -10.42
C GLU A 629 42.19 2.50 -9.16
N PRO A 630 43.39 3.10 -9.28
CA PRO A 630 44.09 3.72 -8.16
C PRO A 630 43.34 4.88 -7.49
N ALA A 631 42.32 5.46 -8.14
CA ALA A 631 41.48 6.50 -7.53
C ALA A 631 40.54 5.98 -6.42
N ILE A 632 40.37 4.65 -6.29
CA ILE A 632 39.59 4.06 -5.21
C ILE A 632 40.36 4.23 -3.88
N GLY A 633 39.81 5.03 -2.96
CA GLY A 633 40.43 5.29 -1.65
C GLY A 633 40.48 4.05 -0.73
N GLU A 634 41.23 4.16 0.36
CA GLU A 634 41.31 3.09 1.37
C GLU A 634 39.98 2.87 2.09
N LEU A 635 39.59 1.60 2.31
CA LEU A 635 38.34 1.29 3.03
C LEU A 635 38.28 1.94 4.43
N ALA A 636 39.43 2.16 5.07
CA ALA A 636 39.53 2.82 6.37
C ALA A 636 39.23 4.32 6.35
N SER A 637 39.37 4.99 5.21
CA SER A 637 39.11 6.43 5.06
C SER A 637 37.65 6.75 4.72
N ILE A 638 36.85 5.73 4.43
CA ILE A 638 35.41 5.86 4.19
C ILE A 638 34.70 6.11 5.52
N SER A 639 34.25 7.35 5.72
CA SER A 639 33.53 7.79 6.93
C SER A 639 32.00 7.70 6.79
N GLU A 640 31.49 7.48 5.58
CA GLU A 640 30.08 7.41 5.26
C GLU A 640 29.76 6.19 4.37
N PHE A 641 28.82 5.36 4.80
CA PHE A 641 28.35 4.18 4.07
C PHE A 641 26.87 4.32 3.70
N LEU A 642 26.55 4.21 2.41
CA LEU A 642 25.17 4.26 1.92
C LEU A 642 24.56 2.84 1.90
N LEU A 643 23.49 2.65 2.66
CA LEU A 643 22.72 1.41 2.79
C LEU A 643 21.44 1.53 1.97
N LEU A 644 21.10 0.52 1.18
CA LEU A 644 19.84 0.52 0.44
C LEU A 644 18.64 0.45 1.42
N PRO A 645 17.48 1.05 1.08
CA PRO A 645 16.35 1.10 1.98
C PRO A 645 15.90 -0.25 2.53
N TYR A 646 16.00 -0.40 3.86
CA TYR A 646 15.51 -1.57 4.60
C TYR A 646 13.96 -1.63 4.60
N TYR A 647 13.27 -0.51 4.35
CA TYR A 647 11.81 -0.45 4.22
C TYR A 647 11.31 -0.23 2.79
N ASP A 648 12.06 -0.67 1.78
CA ASP A 648 11.42 -0.94 0.48
C ASP A 648 10.40 -2.09 0.69
N PRO A 649 9.11 -1.94 0.35
CA PRO A 649 8.18 -3.06 0.32
C PRO A 649 8.75 -4.28 -0.42
N LEU A 650 9.60 -4.05 -1.43
CA LEU A 650 10.34 -5.09 -2.12
C LEU A 650 11.38 -5.80 -1.24
N SER A 651 12.04 -5.09 -0.32
CA SER A 651 12.96 -5.68 0.67
C SER A 651 12.23 -6.57 1.67
N ALA A 652 11.06 -6.12 2.17
CA ALA A 652 10.21 -6.93 3.05
C ALA A 652 9.70 -8.19 2.33
N ILE A 653 9.26 -8.03 1.08
CA ILE A 653 8.82 -9.13 0.22
C ILE A 653 9.98 -10.07 -0.14
N HIS A 654 11.17 -9.55 -0.38
CA HIS A 654 12.36 -10.36 -0.60
C HIS A 654 12.74 -11.14 0.66
N ALA A 655 12.70 -10.52 1.85
CA ALA A 655 12.94 -11.20 3.12
C ALA A 655 11.90 -12.30 3.38
N GLU A 656 10.63 -12.04 3.06
CA GLU A 656 9.54 -13.02 3.12
C GLU A 656 9.79 -14.19 2.15
N ALA A 657 10.08 -13.91 0.88
CA ALA A 657 10.40 -14.93 -0.11
C ALA A 657 11.58 -15.80 0.35
N LYS A 658 12.65 -15.16 0.84
CA LYS A 658 13.82 -15.86 1.39
C LYS A 658 13.49 -16.70 2.62
N ARG A 659 12.55 -16.28 3.48
CA ARG A 659 12.12 -17.05 4.65
C ARG A 659 11.38 -18.33 4.27
N ARG A 660 10.61 -18.29 3.18
CA ARG A 660 9.88 -19.45 2.65
C ARG A 660 10.79 -20.46 1.98
N ILE A 661 11.93 -20.00 1.45
CA ILE A 661 12.92 -20.86 0.80
C ILE A 661 13.78 -21.53 1.89
N PRO A 662 13.76 -22.87 2.01
CA PRO A 662 14.34 -23.55 3.17
C PRO A 662 15.88 -23.56 3.18
N ARG A 663 16.52 -23.35 2.04
CA ARG A 663 17.99 -23.37 1.90
C ARG A 663 18.54 -22.06 1.36
N THR A 664 19.80 -21.79 1.68
CA THR A 664 20.51 -20.60 1.21
C THR A 664 21.17 -20.79 -0.16
N ASN A 665 21.22 -22.02 -0.67
CA ASN A 665 21.82 -22.34 -1.95
C ASN A 665 21.11 -23.50 -2.66
N TYR A 666 20.96 -23.35 -3.97
CA TYR A 666 20.43 -24.38 -4.88
C TYR A 666 21.33 -24.50 -6.10
N ASP A 667 21.35 -25.68 -6.71
CA ASP A 667 22.10 -25.89 -7.95
C ASP A 667 21.19 -25.64 -9.16
N SER A 668 19.93 -26.09 -9.07
CA SER A 668 18.91 -25.91 -10.10
C SER A 668 17.61 -25.31 -9.54
N ILE A 669 17.08 -24.28 -10.19
CA ILE A 669 15.76 -23.71 -9.91
C ILE A 669 14.83 -23.95 -11.10
N ILE A 670 13.62 -24.46 -10.86
CA ILE A 670 12.58 -24.65 -11.88
C ILE A 670 11.43 -23.69 -11.56
N CYS A 671 11.23 -22.69 -12.40
CA CYS A 671 10.11 -21.75 -12.28
C CYS A 671 8.88 -22.29 -13.02
N VAL A 672 7.76 -22.35 -12.30
CA VAL A 672 6.46 -22.78 -12.82
C VAL A 672 5.38 -21.74 -12.47
N PRO A 673 4.35 -21.57 -13.29
CA PRO A 673 3.29 -20.61 -12.96
C PRO A 673 2.46 -21.11 -11.76
N TRP A 674 2.26 -22.42 -11.69
CA TRP A 674 1.50 -23.19 -10.71
C TRP A 674 1.76 -24.68 -10.97
N ILE A 675 1.10 -25.60 -10.22
CA ILE A 675 1.02 -27.02 -10.58
C ILE A 675 -0.45 -27.46 -10.51
N ARG A 676 -1.04 -27.79 -11.66
CA ARG A 676 -2.41 -28.32 -11.79
C ARG A 676 -2.35 -29.68 -12.47
N THR A 677 -3.21 -29.95 -13.45
CA THR A 677 -3.24 -31.20 -14.22
C THR A 677 -2.76 -31.02 -15.67
N GLY A 678 -1.98 -29.97 -15.96
CA GLY A 678 -1.49 -29.69 -17.31
C GLY A 678 -0.29 -30.55 -17.72
N GLY A 679 -0.12 -30.76 -19.03
CA GLY A 679 1.05 -31.50 -19.55
C GLY A 679 2.39 -30.83 -19.22
N ALA A 680 2.45 -29.50 -19.26
CA ALA A 680 3.65 -28.75 -18.87
C ALA A 680 3.97 -28.89 -17.37
N ASP A 681 2.94 -28.98 -16.51
CA ASP A 681 3.10 -29.17 -15.07
C ASP A 681 3.73 -30.55 -14.78
N LEU A 682 3.29 -31.59 -15.51
CA LEU A 682 3.90 -32.91 -15.47
C LEU A 682 5.38 -32.86 -15.91
N VAL A 683 5.68 -32.15 -17.00
CA VAL A 683 7.07 -31.99 -17.48
C VAL A 683 7.96 -31.29 -16.44
N ALA A 684 7.44 -30.32 -15.69
CA ALA A 684 8.20 -29.70 -14.59
C ALA A 684 8.59 -30.72 -13.51
N GLY A 685 7.67 -31.61 -13.13
CA GLY A 685 7.95 -32.70 -12.19
C GLY A 685 8.96 -33.72 -12.72
N LEU A 686 8.82 -34.11 -13.99
CA LEU A 686 9.77 -35.01 -14.67
C LEU A 686 11.17 -34.41 -14.76
N LEU A 687 11.25 -33.11 -15.09
CA LEU A 687 12.52 -32.38 -15.10
C LEU A 687 13.18 -32.39 -13.71
N ALA A 688 12.42 -32.08 -12.65
CA ALA A 688 12.93 -32.11 -11.28
C ALA A 688 13.45 -33.50 -10.89
N ALA A 689 12.68 -34.55 -11.19
CA ALA A 689 13.05 -35.93 -10.89
C ALA A 689 14.28 -36.40 -11.69
N SER A 690 14.36 -36.02 -12.98
CA SER A 690 15.52 -36.34 -13.83
C SER A 690 16.78 -35.65 -13.37
N LEU A 691 16.72 -34.38 -12.98
CA LEU A 691 17.88 -33.66 -12.42
C LEU A 691 18.44 -34.39 -11.19
N LEU A 692 17.56 -34.82 -10.28
CA LEU A 692 17.96 -35.56 -9.08
C LEU A 692 18.46 -36.99 -9.39
N ARG A 693 17.98 -37.63 -10.46
CA ARG A 693 18.53 -38.94 -10.90
C ARG A 693 19.92 -38.80 -11.53
N ILE A 694 20.10 -37.84 -12.42
CA ILE A 694 21.38 -37.61 -13.13
C ILE A 694 22.41 -37.07 -12.14
N ARG A 695 22.00 -36.18 -11.23
CA ARG A 695 22.89 -35.53 -10.26
C ARG A 695 22.31 -35.60 -8.84
N PRO A 696 22.42 -36.75 -8.16
CA PRO A 696 21.82 -36.98 -6.85
C PRO A 696 22.31 -36.07 -5.72
N LYS A 697 23.41 -35.33 -5.93
CA LYS A 697 23.98 -34.39 -4.97
C LYS A 697 23.46 -32.96 -5.15
N GLU A 698 22.79 -32.67 -6.26
CA GLU A 698 22.24 -31.34 -6.52
C GLU A 698 21.00 -31.07 -5.68
N ARG A 699 20.84 -29.80 -5.36
CA ARG A 699 19.66 -29.26 -4.68
C ARG A 699 18.78 -28.61 -5.72
N VAL A 700 17.54 -29.09 -5.80
CA VAL A 700 16.54 -28.63 -6.76
C VAL A 700 15.44 -27.88 -6.03
N LEU A 701 15.14 -26.67 -6.51
CA LEU A 701 14.02 -25.85 -6.04
C LEU A 701 12.98 -25.74 -7.16
N VAL A 702 11.72 -26.12 -6.89
CA VAL A 702 10.58 -25.81 -7.74
C VAL A 702 9.88 -24.57 -7.17
N LEU A 703 9.90 -23.47 -7.92
CA LEU A 703 9.40 -22.17 -7.50
C LEU A 703 8.12 -21.82 -8.26
N ARG A 704 6.99 -21.74 -7.55
CA ARG A 704 5.69 -21.30 -8.09
C ARG A 704 5.60 -19.78 -8.05
N THR A 705 5.43 -19.15 -9.22
CA THR A 705 5.64 -17.70 -9.38
C THR A 705 4.40 -16.90 -9.77
N ASP A 706 3.36 -17.52 -10.35
CA ASP A 706 2.27 -16.78 -11.03
C ASP A 706 0.91 -16.96 -10.34
N ALA A 707 0.59 -18.15 -9.80
CA ALA A 707 -0.65 -18.38 -9.05
C ALA A 707 -0.52 -19.50 -8.00
N PRO A 708 -1.38 -19.50 -6.96
CA PRO A 708 -1.22 -20.40 -5.82
C PRO A 708 -1.71 -21.84 -6.06
N HIS A 709 -2.09 -22.20 -7.29
CA HIS A 709 -2.66 -23.53 -7.56
C HIS A 709 -1.60 -24.64 -7.38
N PHE A 710 -1.96 -25.69 -6.64
CA PHE A 710 -1.08 -26.82 -6.30
C PHE A 710 -1.87 -28.13 -6.16
N GLU A 711 -2.45 -28.59 -7.26
CA GLU A 711 -3.37 -29.74 -7.30
C GLU A 711 -2.64 -31.09 -7.43
N ARG A 712 -1.44 -31.11 -8.03
CA ARG A 712 -0.64 -32.32 -8.29
C ARG A 712 0.73 -32.29 -7.63
N ALA A 713 0.73 -32.16 -6.30
CA ALA A 713 1.95 -32.24 -5.52
C ALA A 713 2.69 -33.59 -5.69
N ASP A 714 1.94 -34.66 -5.96
CA ASP A 714 2.41 -36.02 -6.20
C ASP A 714 3.31 -36.17 -7.45
N TRP A 715 3.29 -35.20 -8.37
CA TRP A 715 4.18 -35.18 -9.54
C TRP A 715 5.59 -34.68 -9.24
N LEU A 716 5.80 -34.05 -8.09
CA LEU A 716 7.10 -33.52 -7.71
C LEU A 716 7.82 -34.54 -6.79
N PRO A 717 9.13 -34.73 -6.97
CA PRO A 717 9.89 -35.65 -6.12
C PRO A 717 10.05 -35.09 -4.71
N ASP A 718 9.92 -35.93 -3.68
CA ASP A 718 10.06 -35.54 -2.26
C ASP A 718 11.40 -34.86 -1.92
N ALA A 719 12.44 -35.15 -2.69
CA ALA A 719 13.78 -34.58 -2.51
C ALA A 719 13.94 -33.16 -3.09
N ALA A 720 12.99 -32.66 -3.88
CA ALA A 720 12.99 -31.28 -4.35
C ALA A 720 12.20 -30.39 -3.39
N ASP A 721 12.76 -29.22 -3.07
CA ASP A 721 12.03 -28.24 -2.28
C ASP A 721 11.02 -27.51 -3.18
N VAL A 722 9.77 -27.33 -2.71
CA VAL A 722 8.70 -26.69 -3.49
C VAL A 722 8.20 -25.46 -2.73
N VAL A 723 8.33 -24.28 -3.34
CA VAL A 723 8.02 -23.00 -2.68
C VAL A 723 7.06 -22.17 -3.52
N ASP A 724 6.09 -21.55 -2.84
CA ASP A 724 5.15 -20.59 -3.43
C ASP A 724 5.53 -19.16 -3.07
N ILE A 725 5.72 -18.33 -4.09
CA ILE A 725 5.87 -16.87 -3.95
C ILE A 725 4.84 -16.11 -4.78
N SER A 726 3.81 -16.79 -5.31
CA SER A 726 2.86 -16.19 -6.24
C SER A 726 1.97 -15.11 -5.62
N ASP A 727 1.70 -15.20 -4.31
CA ASP A 727 1.03 -14.15 -3.53
C ASP A 727 1.93 -12.92 -3.38
N LEU A 728 3.23 -13.13 -3.15
CA LEU A 728 4.22 -12.07 -3.02
C LEU A 728 4.43 -11.32 -4.33
N THR A 729 4.55 -12.05 -5.44
CA THR A 729 4.75 -11.47 -6.76
C THR A 729 3.50 -10.71 -7.24
N LYS A 730 2.30 -11.14 -6.83
CA LYS A 730 1.04 -10.41 -7.08
C LYS A 730 0.86 -9.16 -6.24
N ALA A 731 1.51 -9.07 -5.07
CA ALA A 731 1.43 -7.92 -4.19
C ALA A 731 2.24 -6.71 -4.68
N ILE A 732 3.06 -6.87 -5.72
CA ILE A 732 3.98 -5.86 -6.27
C ILE A 732 3.77 -5.68 -7.76
N THR A 733 4.35 -4.60 -8.31
CA THR A 733 4.35 -4.36 -9.75
C THR A 733 5.15 -5.43 -10.49
N GLU A 734 4.87 -5.62 -11.78
CA GLU A 734 5.58 -6.59 -12.62
C GLU A 734 7.10 -6.34 -12.64
N GLN A 735 7.53 -5.08 -12.75
CA GLN A 735 8.95 -4.72 -12.73
C GLN A 735 9.62 -5.07 -11.40
N GLN A 736 8.92 -4.84 -10.28
CA GLN A 736 9.39 -5.25 -8.95
C GLN A 736 9.43 -6.78 -8.81
N ALA A 737 8.44 -7.51 -9.33
CA ALA A 737 8.44 -8.96 -9.32
C ALA A 737 9.59 -9.55 -10.16
N GLN A 738 9.89 -8.96 -11.32
CA GLN A 738 11.06 -9.34 -12.14
C GLN A 738 12.37 -9.08 -11.38
N HIS A 739 12.46 -7.95 -10.67
CA HIS A 739 13.61 -7.64 -9.83
C HIS A 739 13.76 -8.63 -8.67
N LEU A 740 12.67 -8.94 -7.97
CA LEU A 740 12.62 -9.93 -6.89
C LEU A 740 13.14 -11.28 -7.37
N LEU A 741 12.63 -11.77 -8.51
CA LEU A 741 13.03 -13.07 -9.05
C LEU A 741 14.51 -13.08 -9.45
N ARG A 742 15.01 -11.99 -10.06
CA ARG A 742 16.44 -11.82 -10.36
C ARG A 742 17.30 -11.88 -9.09
N VAL A 743 16.87 -11.21 -8.01
CA VAL A 743 17.59 -11.20 -6.73
C VAL A 743 17.56 -12.59 -6.08
N ILE A 744 16.44 -13.31 -6.15
CA ILE A 744 16.34 -14.70 -5.66
C ILE A 744 17.34 -15.60 -6.40
N PHE A 745 17.38 -15.55 -7.74
CA PHE A 745 18.31 -16.37 -8.53
C PHE A 745 19.77 -16.15 -8.12
N ARG A 746 20.17 -14.89 -7.97
CA ARG A 746 21.55 -14.54 -7.57
C ARG A 746 21.83 -14.85 -6.10
N GLY A 747 20.86 -14.59 -5.22
CA GLY A 747 21.00 -14.77 -3.78
C GLY A 747 21.05 -16.23 -3.35
N LEU A 748 20.45 -17.14 -4.12
CA LEU A 748 20.52 -18.58 -3.92
C LEU A 748 21.72 -19.23 -4.63
N THR A 749 22.59 -18.43 -5.26
CA THR A 749 23.76 -18.91 -6.00
C THR A 749 23.44 -20.04 -6.98
N ALA A 750 22.29 -19.95 -7.65
CA ALA A 750 21.83 -20.99 -8.57
C ALA A 750 22.76 -21.10 -9.78
N ALA A 751 23.27 -22.29 -10.04
CA ALA A 751 24.06 -22.55 -11.25
C ALA A 751 23.17 -22.47 -12.49
N ARG A 752 21.90 -22.90 -12.38
CA ARG A 752 20.95 -22.88 -13.49
C ARG A 752 19.51 -22.62 -13.09
N VAL A 753 18.75 -22.06 -14.03
CA VAL A 753 17.32 -21.79 -13.92
C VAL A 753 16.61 -22.37 -15.15
N PHE A 754 15.56 -23.16 -14.93
CA PHE A 754 14.64 -23.64 -15.95
C PHE A 754 13.31 -22.92 -15.84
N ASN A 755 12.82 -22.38 -16.94
CA ASN A 755 11.48 -21.85 -17.01
C ASN A 755 10.54 -22.87 -17.67
N VAL A 756 9.52 -23.30 -16.94
CA VAL A 756 8.43 -24.15 -17.45
C VAL A 756 7.13 -23.35 -17.33
N ASN A 757 6.79 -22.60 -18.39
CA ASN A 757 5.58 -21.78 -18.51
C ASN A 757 5.37 -20.69 -17.43
N SER A 758 6.37 -20.33 -16.64
CA SER A 758 6.28 -19.16 -15.74
C SER A 758 6.36 -17.87 -16.57
N ARG A 759 5.28 -17.08 -16.59
CA ARG A 759 5.27 -15.80 -17.32
C ARG A 759 6.17 -14.79 -16.63
N LEU A 760 6.23 -14.81 -15.30
CA LEU A 760 7.15 -13.96 -14.55
C LEU A 760 8.62 -14.29 -14.89
N CYS A 761 8.98 -15.58 -15.01
CA CYS A 761 10.33 -15.97 -15.38
C CYS A 761 10.66 -15.55 -16.82
N TRP A 762 9.72 -15.70 -17.77
CA TRP A 762 9.87 -15.22 -19.15
C TRP A 762 10.14 -13.72 -19.23
N THR A 763 9.31 -12.92 -18.56
CA THR A 763 9.46 -11.47 -18.53
C THR A 763 10.74 -11.04 -17.82
N THR A 764 11.19 -11.80 -16.82
CA THR A 764 12.49 -11.59 -16.16
C THR A 764 13.65 -11.89 -17.10
N PHE A 765 13.61 -12.98 -17.87
CA PHE A 765 14.62 -13.28 -18.90
C PHE A 765 14.66 -12.22 -20.00
N ARG A 766 13.50 -11.69 -20.41
CA ARG A 766 13.44 -10.59 -21.37
C ARG A 766 14.14 -9.33 -20.84
N SER A 767 13.79 -8.89 -19.63
CA SER A 767 14.29 -7.62 -19.06
C SER A 767 15.72 -7.71 -18.52
N HIS A 768 16.13 -8.87 -18.00
CA HIS A 768 17.38 -9.04 -17.24
C HIS A 768 18.27 -10.19 -17.75
N GLY A 769 17.90 -10.87 -18.83
CA GLY A 769 18.62 -12.06 -19.32
C GLY A 769 20.10 -11.82 -19.58
N ALA A 770 20.46 -10.68 -20.17
CA ALA A 770 21.86 -10.33 -20.43
C ALA A 770 22.69 -10.26 -19.12
N ASN A 771 22.10 -9.78 -18.03
CA ASN A 771 22.75 -9.72 -16.72
C ASN A 771 22.79 -11.09 -16.02
N LEU A 772 21.77 -11.92 -16.22
CA LEU A 772 21.71 -13.27 -15.64
C LEU A 772 22.69 -14.24 -16.33
N ALA A 773 22.87 -14.10 -17.64
CA ALA A 773 23.73 -14.96 -18.45
C ALA A 773 25.22 -14.91 -18.06
N SER A 774 25.64 -13.89 -17.30
CA SER A 774 26.99 -13.79 -16.75
C SER A 774 27.20 -14.57 -15.45
N THR A 775 26.14 -15.03 -14.79
CA THR A 775 26.25 -15.68 -13.47
C THR A 775 25.56 -17.04 -13.37
N LEU A 776 24.65 -17.38 -14.30
CA LEU A 776 23.94 -18.65 -14.30
C LEU A 776 23.56 -19.08 -15.72
N HIS A 777 23.21 -20.36 -15.89
CA HIS A 777 22.65 -20.90 -17.13
C HIS A 777 21.12 -20.85 -17.11
N SER A 778 20.53 -20.18 -18.11
CA SER A 778 19.08 -20.07 -18.23
C SER A 778 18.55 -20.99 -19.32
N TYR A 779 17.53 -21.76 -18.99
CA TYR A 779 16.85 -22.68 -19.89
C TYR A 779 15.35 -22.39 -19.90
N ALA A 780 14.69 -22.63 -21.03
CA ALA A 780 13.24 -22.49 -21.11
C ALA A 780 12.59 -23.59 -21.95
N TYR A 781 11.46 -24.10 -21.48
CA TYR A 781 10.67 -25.11 -22.17
C TYR A 781 9.62 -24.45 -23.08
N LEU A 782 9.52 -24.93 -24.32
CA LEU A 782 8.53 -24.51 -25.30
C LEU A 782 7.79 -25.75 -25.81
N PHE A 783 6.46 -25.73 -25.78
CA PHE A 783 5.63 -26.90 -26.08
C PHE A 783 4.92 -26.80 -27.43
N CYS A 784 4.12 -25.75 -27.64
CA CYS A 784 3.36 -25.60 -28.89
C CYS A 784 3.06 -24.14 -29.23
N TRP A 785 2.58 -23.92 -30.46
CA TRP A 785 1.94 -22.68 -30.85
C TRP A 785 0.48 -22.72 -30.39
N ASP A 786 0.14 -21.91 -29.40
CA ASP A 786 -1.26 -21.66 -29.08
C ASP A 786 -1.92 -20.87 -30.20
N GLN A 787 -3.25 -20.92 -30.26
CA GLN A 787 -4.00 -20.19 -31.27
C GLN A 787 -5.16 -19.43 -30.65
N THR A 788 -5.44 -18.23 -31.17
CA THR A 788 -6.67 -17.49 -30.87
C THR A 788 -7.89 -18.10 -31.58
N ALA A 789 -9.10 -17.64 -31.26
CA ALA A 789 -10.32 -18.06 -31.95
C ALA A 789 -10.28 -17.78 -33.46
N SER A 790 -9.54 -16.75 -33.89
CA SER A 790 -9.34 -16.40 -35.31
C SER A 790 -8.17 -17.15 -35.96
N GLY A 791 -7.56 -18.12 -35.28
CA GLY A 791 -6.44 -18.92 -35.81
C GLY A 791 -5.06 -18.25 -35.78
N LEU A 792 -4.93 -17.07 -35.17
CA LEU A 792 -3.62 -16.42 -35.01
C LEU A 792 -2.77 -17.19 -34.01
N ARG A 793 -1.52 -17.51 -34.37
CA ARG A 793 -0.53 -18.13 -33.49
C ARG A 793 -0.19 -17.17 -32.34
N VAL A 794 -0.25 -17.68 -31.12
CA VAL A 794 0.04 -17.00 -29.85
C VAL A 794 0.78 -17.96 -28.91
N GLY A 795 1.00 -17.54 -27.66
CA GLY A 795 1.68 -18.34 -26.63
C GLY A 795 3.18 -18.06 -26.56
N TYR A 796 3.88 -18.77 -25.68
CA TYR A 796 5.27 -18.49 -25.33
C TYR A 796 6.26 -18.47 -26.52
N PRO A 797 6.18 -19.36 -27.53
CA PRO A 797 7.07 -19.31 -28.69
C PRO A 797 6.91 -18.04 -29.54
N SER A 798 5.70 -17.45 -29.57
CA SER A 798 5.44 -16.20 -30.29
C SER A 798 5.82 -14.97 -29.49
N GLU A 799 5.61 -15.01 -28.17
CA GLU A 799 5.71 -13.82 -27.31
C GLU A 799 7.15 -13.58 -26.80
N PHE A 800 7.92 -14.64 -26.53
CA PHE A 800 9.21 -14.47 -25.83
C PHE A 800 10.42 -15.01 -26.57
N PHE A 801 10.26 -15.99 -27.47
CA PHE A 801 11.40 -16.68 -28.08
C PHE A 801 12.34 -15.71 -28.79
N SER A 802 11.85 -14.89 -29.73
CA SER A 802 12.68 -13.96 -30.50
C SER A 802 13.38 -12.90 -29.65
N GLU A 803 12.76 -12.46 -28.55
CA GLU A 803 13.30 -11.41 -27.68
C GLU A 803 14.34 -11.95 -26.70
N THR A 804 14.30 -13.25 -26.40
CA THR A 804 15.14 -13.87 -25.36
C THR A 804 16.23 -14.80 -25.89
N VAL A 805 16.14 -15.23 -27.16
CA VAL A 805 17.04 -16.23 -27.76
C VAL A 805 18.54 -15.87 -27.68
N ALA A 806 18.86 -14.58 -27.67
CA ALA A 806 20.23 -14.11 -27.53
C ALA A 806 20.79 -14.34 -26.12
N ASN A 807 19.94 -14.23 -25.10
CA ASN A 807 20.34 -14.15 -23.69
C ASN A 807 20.02 -15.43 -22.89
N ILE A 808 19.39 -16.42 -23.50
CA ILE A 808 19.10 -17.73 -22.91
C ILE A 808 20.16 -18.75 -23.34
N THR A 809 20.59 -19.62 -22.42
CA THR A 809 21.56 -20.69 -22.67
C THR A 809 20.99 -21.72 -23.64
N GLY A 810 19.75 -22.17 -23.40
CA GLY A 810 19.09 -23.16 -24.24
C GLY A 810 17.56 -23.17 -24.15
N PHE A 811 16.92 -23.70 -25.18
CA PHE A 811 15.49 -23.97 -25.20
C PHE A 811 15.25 -25.47 -25.30
N MET A 812 14.35 -26.01 -24.49
CA MET A 812 13.86 -27.38 -24.65
C MET A 812 12.55 -27.37 -25.43
N THR A 813 12.40 -28.31 -26.34
CA THR A 813 11.13 -28.57 -27.02
C THR A 813 10.73 -30.02 -26.83
N ASP A 814 9.46 -30.28 -26.58
CA ASP A 814 8.91 -31.64 -26.50
C ASP A 814 8.85 -32.35 -27.87
N THR A 815 9.12 -31.61 -28.95
CA THR A 815 9.04 -32.05 -30.36
C THR A 815 10.24 -31.57 -31.17
N ILE A 816 10.62 -32.33 -32.21
CA ILE A 816 11.56 -31.84 -33.23
C ILE A 816 10.87 -30.88 -34.20
N PHE A 817 9.56 -31.04 -34.39
CA PHE A 817 8.70 -30.17 -35.18
C PHE A 817 8.80 -28.71 -34.74
N LEU A 818 8.59 -28.42 -33.45
CA LEU A 818 8.63 -27.03 -32.97
C LEU A 818 10.02 -26.41 -33.15
N ARG A 819 11.10 -27.17 -32.89
CA ARG A 819 12.46 -26.73 -33.16
C ARG A 819 12.64 -26.33 -34.63
N ASN A 820 12.21 -27.19 -35.55
CA ASN A 820 12.36 -26.95 -36.98
C ASN A 820 11.51 -25.76 -37.44
N GLU A 821 10.29 -25.62 -36.93
CA GLU A 821 9.41 -24.46 -37.17
C GLU A 821 10.04 -23.16 -36.67
N LEU A 822 10.56 -23.12 -35.45
CA LEU A 822 11.26 -21.95 -34.91
C LEU A 822 12.47 -21.56 -35.75
N THR A 823 13.28 -22.56 -36.14
CA THR A 823 14.47 -22.36 -36.98
C THR A 823 14.09 -21.79 -38.34
N LYS A 824 13.06 -22.35 -38.98
CA LYS A 824 12.58 -21.92 -40.29
C LYS A 824 11.92 -20.55 -40.25
N MET A 825 11.03 -20.32 -39.28
CA MET A 825 10.25 -19.07 -39.15
C MET A 825 11.14 -17.88 -38.87
N TYR A 826 12.08 -18.01 -37.93
CA TYR A 826 12.98 -16.92 -37.53
C TYR A 826 14.32 -16.91 -38.29
N ARG A 827 14.50 -17.83 -39.27
CA ARG A 827 15.73 -17.99 -40.06
C ARG A 827 16.98 -18.02 -39.19
N LEU A 828 16.94 -18.84 -38.15
CA LEU A 828 17.98 -18.86 -37.13
C LEU A 828 19.31 -19.39 -37.70
N PRO A 829 20.45 -18.72 -37.43
CA PRO A 829 21.77 -19.25 -37.74
C PRO A 829 22.04 -20.56 -37.00
N ASP A 830 22.94 -21.40 -37.52
CA ASP A 830 23.32 -22.67 -36.91
C ASP A 830 23.82 -22.54 -35.47
N THR A 831 24.46 -21.42 -35.14
CA THR A 831 24.93 -21.14 -33.78
C THR A 831 23.78 -20.97 -32.79
N VAL A 832 22.63 -20.48 -33.25
CA VAL A 832 21.43 -20.26 -32.45
C VAL A 832 20.50 -21.47 -32.47
N SER A 833 20.33 -22.11 -33.62
CA SER A 833 19.49 -23.32 -33.75
C SER A 833 20.01 -24.47 -32.88
N LYS A 834 21.33 -24.58 -32.69
CA LYS A 834 21.98 -25.55 -31.79
C LYS A 834 21.66 -25.33 -30.30
N LYS A 835 21.08 -24.18 -29.93
CA LYS A 835 20.57 -23.92 -28.57
C LYS A 835 19.17 -24.52 -28.33
N ILE A 836 18.51 -25.05 -29.35
CA ILE A 836 17.16 -25.62 -29.23
C ILE A 836 17.26 -27.16 -29.22
N PHE A 837 16.93 -27.75 -28.08
CA PHE A 837 17.11 -29.16 -27.77
C PHE A 837 15.76 -29.87 -27.76
N PRO A 838 15.50 -30.81 -28.69
CA PRO A 838 14.38 -31.74 -28.54
C PRO A 838 14.61 -32.63 -27.32
N LEU A 839 13.71 -32.56 -26.35
CA LEU A 839 13.72 -33.30 -25.12
C LEU A 839 12.35 -33.98 -24.96
N TYR A 840 12.23 -35.19 -25.52
CA TYR A 840 10.95 -35.90 -25.64
C TYR A 840 10.42 -36.38 -24.30
N THR A 841 9.22 -35.93 -23.92
CA THR A 841 8.60 -36.29 -22.63
C THR A 841 8.49 -37.81 -22.46
N PRO A 842 9.03 -38.41 -21.38
CA PRO A 842 9.03 -39.85 -21.22
C PRO A 842 7.65 -40.38 -20.84
N ALA A 843 7.36 -41.61 -21.28
CA ALA A 843 6.22 -42.37 -20.79
C ALA A 843 6.37 -42.66 -19.29
N GLN A 844 5.28 -42.49 -18.56
CA GLN A 844 5.16 -42.71 -17.13
C GLN A 844 4.86 -44.17 -16.80
N SER A 845 4.12 -44.83 -17.68
CA SER A 845 3.77 -46.24 -17.52
C SER A 845 4.74 -47.14 -18.28
N GLY A 846 5.05 -48.31 -17.70
CA GLY A 846 5.77 -49.37 -18.40
C GLY A 846 4.92 -50.02 -19.50
N ALA A 847 5.54 -50.87 -20.32
CA ALA A 847 4.85 -51.62 -21.37
C ALA A 847 3.76 -52.53 -20.77
N TRP A 848 2.54 -52.46 -21.32
CA TRP A 848 1.47 -53.35 -20.93
C TRP A 848 1.50 -54.66 -21.73
N THR A 849 1.56 -55.80 -21.02
CA THR A 849 2.01 -57.08 -21.60
C THR A 849 0.95 -57.86 -22.38
N PRO A 850 -0.35 -57.56 -22.27
CA PRO A 850 -1.23 -57.88 -23.38
C PRO A 850 -1.81 -56.59 -23.96
N SER A 851 -1.35 -56.17 -25.14
CA SER A 851 -1.86 -55.01 -25.89
C SER A 851 -3.40 -54.92 -25.86
N ALA A 852 -3.95 -53.74 -25.59
CA ALA A 852 -5.39 -53.50 -25.54
C ALA A 852 -6.05 -53.86 -26.87
N ALA A 853 -5.46 -53.49 -28.00
CA ALA A 853 -5.97 -53.83 -29.32
C ALA A 853 -6.01 -55.35 -29.56
N ARG A 854 -5.03 -56.10 -29.02
CA ARG A 854 -5.02 -57.57 -29.11
C ARG A 854 -6.18 -58.19 -28.33
N GLN A 855 -6.44 -57.70 -27.13
CA GLN A 855 -7.56 -58.18 -26.32
C GLN A 855 -8.92 -57.86 -26.94
N VAL A 856 -9.06 -56.68 -27.57
CA VAL A 856 -10.27 -56.30 -28.32
C VAL A 856 -10.49 -57.24 -29.51
N HIS A 857 -9.42 -57.53 -30.27
CA HIS A 857 -9.46 -58.46 -31.37
C HIS A 857 -9.94 -59.85 -30.92
N ASP A 858 -9.36 -60.37 -29.84
CA ASP A 858 -9.67 -61.71 -29.30
C ASP A 858 -11.04 -61.80 -28.64
N ALA A 859 -11.55 -60.70 -28.07
CA ALA A 859 -12.85 -60.64 -27.37
C ALA A 859 -14.02 -60.24 -28.28
N SER A 860 -13.82 -60.10 -29.60
CA SER A 860 -14.81 -59.52 -30.50
C SER A 860 -16.09 -60.37 -30.65
N ASP A 861 -17.17 -59.96 -29.95
CA ASP A 861 -18.52 -60.50 -30.14
C ASP A 861 -19.20 -59.82 -31.35
N PRO A 862 -19.64 -60.57 -32.39
CA PRO A 862 -20.26 -60.01 -33.59
C PRO A 862 -21.49 -59.12 -33.37
N GLY A 863 -22.13 -59.19 -32.20
CA GLY A 863 -23.36 -58.44 -31.88
C GLY A 863 -23.17 -57.14 -31.07
N SER A 864 -21.96 -56.83 -30.59
CA SER A 864 -21.72 -55.66 -29.73
C SER A 864 -21.44 -54.38 -30.53
N ARG A 865 -21.99 -53.23 -30.11
CA ARG A 865 -21.65 -51.93 -30.70
C ARG A 865 -20.14 -51.68 -30.52
N LYS A 866 -19.48 -51.23 -31.59
CA LYS A 866 -18.07 -50.86 -31.53
C LYS A 866 -17.91 -49.62 -30.65
N LEU A 867 -16.88 -49.62 -29.80
CA LEU A 867 -16.61 -48.56 -28.83
C LEU A 867 -15.41 -47.72 -29.29
N VAL A 868 -15.59 -46.40 -29.34
CA VAL A 868 -14.53 -45.40 -29.55
C VAL A 868 -14.40 -44.55 -28.31
N LEU A 869 -13.17 -44.36 -27.85
CA LEU A 869 -12.88 -43.54 -26.66
C LEU A 869 -12.30 -42.19 -27.06
N TRP A 870 -12.63 -41.17 -26.29
CA TRP A 870 -12.06 -39.83 -26.41
C TRP A 870 -11.82 -39.25 -25.03
N GLY A 871 -10.69 -38.57 -24.82
CA GLY A 871 -10.38 -37.96 -23.53
C GLY A 871 -9.52 -36.72 -23.67
N GLY A 872 -9.93 -35.65 -23.00
CA GLY A 872 -9.19 -34.39 -23.00
C GLY A 872 -9.96 -33.27 -22.31
N ARG A 873 -9.30 -32.12 -22.14
CA ARG A 873 -9.98 -30.90 -21.69
C ARG A 873 -11.08 -30.52 -22.67
N LEU A 874 -12.23 -30.05 -22.17
CA LEU A 874 -13.31 -29.54 -23.01
C LEU A 874 -13.03 -28.08 -23.46
N ASP A 875 -11.80 -27.83 -23.89
CA ASP A 875 -11.36 -26.53 -24.40
C ASP A 875 -11.39 -26.54 -25.94
N ARG A 876 -11.44 -25.38 -26.58
CA ARG A 876 -11.54 -25.25 -28.05
C ARG A 876 -10.42 -25.99 -28.77
N GLN A 877 -9.23 -26.02 -28.16
CA GLN A 877 -8.07 -26.76 -28.64
C GLN A 877 -8.38 -28.22 -28.96
N LYS A 878 -9.21 -28.90 -28.14
CA LYS A 878 -9.45 -30.35 -28.26
C LYS A 878 -10.58 -30.70 -29.23
N ARG A 879 -11.28 -29.69 -29.76
CA ARG A 879 -12.36 -29.79 -30.75
C ARG A 879 -13.43 -30.83 -30.39
N PHE A 880 -14.01 -30.70 -29.20
CA PHE A 880 -15.11 -31.58 -28.82
C PHE A 880 -16.36 -31.40 -29.72
N ASP A 881 -16.51 -30.23 -30.35
CA ASP A 881 -17.47 -29.99 -31.44
C ASP A 881 -17.33 -31.03 -32.57
N LEU A 882 -16.09 -31.29 -33.00
CA LEU A 882 -15.80 -32.25 -34.07
C LEU A 882 -16.13 -33.69 -33.65
N VAL A 883 -15.92 -34.04 -32.37
CA VAL A 883 -16.33 -35.34 -31.83
C VAL A 883 -17.84 -35.53 -31.93
N GLN A 884 -18.62 -34.47 -31.64
CA GLN A 884 -20.08 -34.52 -31.81
C GLN A 884 -20.48 -34.75 -33.26
N ASP A 885 -19.85 -34.05 -34.20
CA ASP A 885 -20.14 -34.20 -35.63
C ASP A 885 -19.76 -35.59 -36.17
N ILE A 886 -18.63 -36.14 -35.72
CA ILE A 886 -18.21 -37.51 -36.05
C ILE A 886 -19.24 -38.51 -35.52
N ALA A 887 -19.68 -38.37 -34.27
CA ALA A 887 -20.63 -39.27 -33.65
C ALA A 887 -22.01 -39.23 -34.34
N ARG A 888 -22.48 -38.06 -34.80
CA ARG A 888 -23.72 -37.93 -35.60
C ARG A 888 -23.66 -38.74 -36.89
N CYS A 889 -22.48 -38.82 -37.50
CA CYS A 889 -22.24 -39.59 -38.73
C CYS A 889 -22.04 -41.10 -38.49
N MET A 890 -21.96 -41.55 -37.24
CA MET A 890 -21.69 -42.95 -36.87
C MET A 890 -22.64 -43.47 -35.77
N PRO A 891 -23.96 -43.51 -36.01
CA PRO A 891 -24.96 -43.87 -34.99
C PRO A 891 -24.82 -45.31 -34.45
N ASP A 892 -24.17 -46.20 -35.20
CA ASP A 892 -23.93 -47.60 -34.81
C ASP A 892 -22.70 -47.79 -33.91
N VAL A 893 -21.93 -46.73 -33.68
CA VAL A 893 -20.71 -46.73 -32.86
C VAL A 893 -20.96 -45.95 -31.57
N GLU A 894 -20.58 -46.54 -30.44
CA GLU A 894 -20.63 -45.89 -29.14
C GLU A 894 -19.37 -45.04 -28.94
N PHE A 895 -19.56 -43.78 -28.54
CA PHE A 895 -18.50 -42.86 -28.16
C PHE A 895 -18.55 -42.63 -26.66
N ARG A 896 -17.44 -42.88 -25.97
CA ARG A 896 -17.31 -42.60 -24.54
C ARG A 896 -16.25 -41.53 -24.32
N CYS A 897 -16.64 -40.45 -23.66
CA CYS A 897 -15.87 -39.22 -23.63
C CYS A 897 -15.60 -38.76 -22.18
N TRP A 898 -14.36 -38.41 -21.85
CA TRP A 898 -13.96 -37.88 -20.55
C TRP A 898 -13.40 -36.46 -20.69
N GLY A 899 -13.81 -35.54 -19.83
CA GLY A 899 -13.25 -34.19 -19.83
C GLY A 899 -14.00 -33.17 -18.99
N THR A 900 -13.30 -32.10 -18.62
CA THR A 900 -13.86 -30.87 -18.03
C THR A 900 -13.26 -29.65 -18.75
N ALA A 901 -14.00 -28.54 -18.77
CA ALA A 901 -13.50 -27.28 -19.29
C ALA A 901 -12.55 -26.63 -18.26
N LEU A 902 -11.40 -26.13 -18.71
CA LEU A 902 -10.36 -25.61 -17.80
C LEU A 902 -9.89 -24.21 -18.15
N ILE A 903 -9.79 -23.91 -19.45
CA ILE A 903 -9.29 -22.62 -19.97
C ILE A 903 -10.41 -21.88 -20.71
N ASP A 904 -11.14 -22.58 -21.56
CA ASP A 904 -12.23 -22.00 -22.34
C ASP A 904 -13.59 -22.26 -21.65
N ALA A 905 -14.64 -21.60 -22.13
CA ALA A 905 -16.00 -21.94 -21.76
C ALA A 905 -16.33 -23.37 -22.20
N SER A 906 -17.12 -24.09 -21.39
CA SER A 906 -17.56 -25.44 -21.73
C SER A 906 -18.31 -25.45 -23.08
N PRO A 907 -18.08 -26.44 -23.95
CA PRO A 907 -18.85 -26.62 -25.16
C PRO A 907 -20.32 -26.90 -24.81
N ASP A 908 -21.21 -26.70 -25.78
CA ASP A 908 -22.62 -27.06 -25.63
C ASP A 908 -22.76 -28.58 -25.50
N LEU A 909 -23.31 -29.00 -24.35
CA LEU A 909 -23.60 -30.40 -24.01
C LEU A 909 -25.10 -30.70 -24.04
N THR A 910 -25.97 -29.73 -24.34
CA THR A 910 -27.43 -29.90 -24.29
C THR A 910 -28.00 -30.68 -25.49
N GLY A 911 -27.24 -30.76 -26.60
CA GLY A 911 -27.63 -31.44 -27.85
C GLY A 911 -26.72 -32.62 -28.24
N LEU A 912 -26.21 -33.37 -27.26
CA LEU A 912 -25.31 -34.50 -27.54
C LEU A 912 -26.03 -35.62 -28.34
N PRO A 913 -25.38 -36.20 -29.36
CA PRO A 913 -25.85 -37.39 -30.06
C PRO A 913 -26.13 -38.55 -29.09
N GLY A 914 -27.19 -39.32 -29.32
CA GLY A 914 -27.60 -40.42 -28.43
C GLY A 914 -26.60 -41.59 -28.32
N ASN A 915 -25.54 -41.57 -29.12
CA ASN A 915 -24.42 -42.51 -29.07
C ASN A 915 -23.17 -41.94 -28.38
N ILE A 916 -23.21 -40.73 -27.81
CA ILE A 916 -22.16 -40.19 -26.95
C ILE A 916 -22.55 -40.37 -25.48
N THR A 917 -21.64 -40.93 -24.69
CA THR A 917 -21.74 -40.98 -23.23
C THR A 917 -20.62 -40.15 -22.60
N MET A 918 -20.99 -39.08 -21.91
CA MET A 918 -20.06 -38.29 -21.10
C MET A 918 -19.76 -39.00 -19.79
N GLN A 919 -18.48 -39.02 -19.44
CA GLN A 919 -17.92 -39.52 -18.19
C GLN A 919 -17.25 -38.36 -17.44
N GLY A 920 -17.02 -38.52 -16.14
CA GLY A 920 -16.26 -37.56 -15.34
C GLY A 920 -14.77 -37.53 -15.70
N GLY A 921 -13.94 -36.96 -14.84
CA GLY A 921 -12.48 -37.16 -14.92
C GLY A 921 -12.09 -38.60 -14.56
N PHE A 922 -10.92 -39.06 -15.00
CA PHE A 922 -10.31 -40.32 -14.58
C PHE A 922 -8.94 -40.06 -13.95
N ALA A 923 -8.51 -40.93 -13.03
CA ALA A 923 -7.24 -40.78 -12.32
C ALA A 923 -6.11 -41.52 -13.04
N SER A 924 -6.39 -42.70 -13.61
CA SER A 924 -5.46 -43.51 -14.39
C SER A 924 -6.05 -43.93 -15.73
N PHE A 925 -5.19 -44.08 -16.74
CA PHE A 925 -5.56 -44.70 -18.01
C PHE A 925 -5.99 -46.17 -17.84
N ASP A 926 -5.61 -46.81 -16.74
CA ASP A 926 -6.01 -48.18 -16.42
C ASP A 926 -7.48 -48.27 -15.97
N ASP A 927 -8.08 -47.16 -15.56
CA ASP A 927 -9.51 -47.07 -15.23
C ASP A 927 -10.40 -47.06 -16.49
N LEU A 928 -9.78 -46.89 -17.66
CA LEU A 928 -10.48 -46.77 -18.93
C LEU A 928 -10.73 -48.17 -19.53
N PRO A 929 -11.86 -48.37 -20.24
CA PRO A 929 -12.19 -49.64 -20.86
C PRO A 929 -11.40 -49.86 -22.17
N LEU A 930 -10.08 -49.69 -22.13
CA LEU A 930 -9.20 -49.73 -23.31
C LEU A 930 -9.24 -51.10 -24.01
N THR A 931 -9.45 -52.18 -23.27
CA THR A 931 -9.56 -53.56 -23.77
C THR A 931 -10.86 -53.87 -24.49
N LYS A 932 -11.82 -52.94 -24.47
CA LYS A 932 -13.08 -53.03 -25.21
C LYS A 932 -13.16 -52.00 -26.34
N ALA A 933 -12.22 -51.06 -26.38
CA ALA A 933 -12.23 -49.94 -27.31
C ALA A 933 -11.55 -50.33 -28.63
N GLY A 934 -12.28 -50.20 -29.74
CA GLY A 934 -11.72 -50.44 -31.07
C GLY A 934 -10.74 -49.35 -31.51
N ALA A 935 -10.86 -48.12 -30.97
CA ALA A 935 -9.93 -47.03 -31.25
C ALA A 935 -10.01 -45.94 -30.16
N TRP A 936 -8.91 -45.20 -30.03
CA TRP A 936 -8.87 -43.89 -29.40
C TRP A 936 -8.95 -42.79 -30.47
N LEU A 937 -9.88 -41.85 -30.29
CA LEU A 937 -10.06 -40.70 -31.16
C LEU A 937 -9.39 -39.45 -30.55
N PHE A 938 -8.57 -38.78 -31.36
CA PHE A 938 -7.84 -37.58 -30.98
C PHE A 938 -8.06 -36.45 -32.00
N THR A 939 -8.75 -35.39 -31.59
CA THR A 939 -9.31 -34.34 -32.47
C THR A 939 -8.68 -32.96 -32.28
N SER A 940 -7.50 -32.84 -31.67
CA SER A 940 -6.93 -31.53 -31.36
C SER A 940 -6.67 -30.66 -32.61
N ALA A 941 -6.97 -29.37 -32.51
CA ALA A 941 -6.67 -28.39 -33.56
C ALA A 941 -5.19 -27.95 -33.56
N TRP A 942 -4.52 -27.97 -32.39
CA TRP A 942 -3.08 -27.76 -32.27
C TRP A 942 -2.53 -28.51 -31.06
N GLU A 943 -1.28 -28.96 -31.15
CA GLU A 943 -0.58 -29.71 -30.10
C GLU A 943 0.93 -29.44 -30.11
N GLY A 944 1.57 -29.72 -28.98
CA GLY A 944 3.01 -29.99 -28.92
C GLY A 944 3.23 -31.49 -29.14
N MET A 945 3.73 -32.16 -28.12
CA MET A 945 3.68 -33.62 -28.00
C MET A 945 2.61 -34.04 -26.98
N PRO A 946 1.51 -34.70 -27.38
CA PRO A 946 0.46 -35.09 -26.44
C PRO A 946 0.91 -36.23 -25.53
N THR A 947 1.08 -35.94 -24.23
CA THR A 947 1.39 -36.96 -23.22
C THR A 947 0.33 -38.06 -23.16
N THR A 948 -0.93 -37.74 -23.45
CA THR A 948 -2.02 -38.71 -23.60
C THR A 948 -1.72 -39.79 -24.65
N LEU A 949 -1.19 -39.41 -25.81
CA LEU A 949 -0.87 -40.37 -26.87
C LEU A 949 0.33 -41.24 -26.50
N ILE A 950 1.31 -40.68 -25.79
CA ILE A 950 2.44 -41.43 -25.22
C ILE A 950 1.93 -42.49 -24.24
N GLU A 951 1.04 -42.13 -23.31
CA GLU A 951 0.48 -43.08 -22.33
C GLU A 951 -0.46 -44.13 -22.94
N LEU A 952 -1.21 -43.79 -23.98
CA LEU A 952 -2.05 -44.76 -24.67
C LEU A 952 -1.23 -45.74 -25.52
N ALA A 953 -0.13 -45.26 -26.09
CA ALA A 953 0.80 -46.09 -26.83
C ALA A 953 1.39 -47.21 -25.95
N THR A 954 1.75 -46.93 -24.69
CA THR A 954 2.28 -47.97 -23.78
C THR A 954 1.30 -49.09 -23.48
N ARG A 955 -0.01 -48.86 -23.72
CA ARG A 955 -1.10 -49.82 -23.55
C ARG A 955 -1.49 -50.53 -24.84
N GLY A 956 -0.88 -50.19 -25.98
CA GLY A 956 -1.16 -50.81 -27.27
C GLY A 956 -2.59 -50.54 -27.75
N VAL A 957 -3.06 -49.30 -27.64
CA VAL A 957 -4.37 -48.87 -28.15
C VAL A 957 -4.22 -48.36 -29.59
N ALA A 958 -5.15 -48.71 -30.48
CA ALA A 958 -5.19 -48.16 -31.82
C ALA A 958 -5.62 -46.69 -31.79
N VAL A 959 -4.89 -45.81 -32.48
CA VAL A 959 -5.09 -44.35 -32.40
C VAL A 959 -5.45 -43.76 -33.76
N VAL A 960 -6.53 -42.98 -33.79
CA VAL A 960 -6.88 -42.07 -34.88
C VAL A 960 -6.66 -40.64 -34.39
N ALA A 961 -5.75 -39.89 -35.02
CA ALA A 961 -5.35 -38.57 -34.54
C ALA A 961 -5.24 -37.51 -35.63
N SER A 962 -5.60 -36.27 -35.29
CA SER A 962 -5.26 -35.06 -36.04
C SER A 962 -3.74 -34.93 -36.23
N ALA A 963 -3.28 -34.75 -37.46
CA ALA A 963 -1.89 -34.61 -37.87
C ALA A 963 -1.32 -33.19 -37.61
N VAL A 964 -1.48 -32.70 -36.39
CA VAL A 964 -1.09 -31.34 -35.98
C VAL A 964 0.15 -31.35 -35.08
N GLY A 965 0.97 -30.30 -35.17
CA GLY A 965 2.12 -30.14 -34.27
C GLY A 965 3.09 -31.32 -34.34
N GLY A 966 3.45 -31.86 -33.18
CA GLY A 966 4.33 -33.04 -33.05
C GLY A 966 3.62 -34.39 -33.21
N VAL A 967 2.30 -34.45 -33.38
CA VAL A 967 1.56 -35.72 -33.49
C VAL A 967 2.12 -36.63 -34.60
N PRO A 968 2.49 -36.13 -35.80
CA PRO A 968 3.09 -36.95 -36.85
C PRO A 968 4.46 -37.57 -36.50
N GLU A 969 5.11 -37.15 -35.41
CA GLU A 969 6.34 -37.80 -34.92
C GLU A 969 6.04 -39.15 -34.22
N LEU A 970 4.82 -39.31 -33.70
CA LEU A 970 4.31 -40.53 -33.08
C LEU A 970 3.43 -41.34 -34.03
N ILE A 971 2.48 -40.67 -34.69
CA ILE A 971 1.43 -41.28 -35.52
C ILE A 971 1.85 -41.16 -36.99
N THR A 972 2.42 -42.24 -37.50
CA THR A 972 2.79 -42.44 -38.91
C THR A 972 1.89 -43.52 -39.52
N ASP A 973 2.04 -43.77 -40.82
CA ASP A 973 1.30 -44.82 -41.52
C ASP A 973 1.57 -46.23 -40.93
N GLU A 974 2.68 -46.41 -40.21
CA GLU A 974 3.03 -47.66 -39.55
C GLU A 974 2.48 -47.79 -38.12
N THR A 975 2.19 -46.68 -37.44
CA THR A 975 1.90 -46.65 -35.99
C THR A 975 0.48 -46.19 -35.65
N GLY A 976 -0.25 -45.61 -36.58
CA GLY A 976 -1.66 -45.28 -36.37
C GLY A 976 -2.31 -44.72 -37.62
N TRP A 977 -3.34 -43.91 -37.43
CA TRP A 977 -4.03 -43.23 -38.53
C TRP A 977 -4.05 -41.72 -38.30
N ALA A 978 -3.33 -41.01 -39.18
CA ALA A 978 -3.26 -39.56 -39.16
C ALA A 978 -4.36 -38.97 -40.05
N VAL A 979 -5.11 -38.00 -39.52
CA VAL A 979 -6.10 -37.20 -40.28
C VAL A 979 -5.51 -35.81 -40.51
N PRO A 980 -5.58 -35.22 -41.72
CA PRO A 980 -5.02 -33.90 -41.98
C PRO A 980 -5.50 -32.81 -40.99
N PRO A 981 -4.69 -31.75 -40.73
CA PRO A 981 -5.04 -30.67 -39.80
C PRO A 981 -6.38 -29.97 -40.06
N ASP A 982 -6.76 -29.86 -41.33
CA ASP A 982 -8.00 -29.28 -41.84
C ASP A 982 -9.11 -30.32 -42.01
N GLY A 983 -8.93 -31.50 -41.42
CA GLY A 983 -9.83 -32.64 -41.54
C GLY A 983 -11.23 -32.37 -41.01
N ASP A 984 -12.25 -32.63 -41.83
CA ASP A 984 -13.64 -32.57 -41.41
C ASP A 984 -14.14 -33.90 -40.83
N ALA A 985 -15.36 -33.90 -40.28
CA ALA A 985 -15.95 -35.10 -39.69
C ALA A 985 -15.99 -36.29 -40.67
N SER A 986 -16.15 -36.06 -41.97
CA SER A 986 -16.25 -37.13 -42.97
C SER A 986 -14.93 -37.90 -43.12
N GLN A 987 -13.79 -37.20 -43.05
CA GLN A 987 -12.47 -37.82 -43.13
C GLN A 987 -12.17 -38.66 -41.89
N TYR A 988 -12.49 -38.15 -40.69
CA TYR A 988 -12.40 -38.93 -39.46
C TYR A 988 -13.30 -40.18 -39.49
N VAL A 989 -14.53 -40.05 -39.99
CA VAL A 989 -15.47 -41.18 -40.14
C VAL A 989 -14.91 -42.25 -41.07
N SER A 990 -14.31 -41.86 -42.20
CA SER A 990 -13.70 -42.80 -43.14
C SER A 990 -12.59 -43.62 -42.47
N VAL A 991 -11.68 -42.94 -41.77
CA VAL A 991 -10.56 -43.56 -41.07
C VAL A 991 -11.02 -44.42 -39.89
N LEU A 992 -11.98 -43.95 -39.10
CA LEU A 992 -12.54 -44.75 -37.99
C LEU A 992 -13.23 -46.02 -38.50
N LYS A 993 -13.94 -45.96 -39.64
CA LYS A 993 -14.53 -47.16 -40.24
C LYS A 993 -13.47 -48.18 -40.63
N GLU A 994 -12.36 -47.73 -41.23
CA GLU A 994 -11.23 -48.60 -41.57
C GLU A 994 -10.66 -49.30 -40.33
N VAL A 995 -10.35 -48.53 -39.28
CA VAL A 995 -9.79 -49.05 -38.02
C VAL A 995 -10.73 -50.06 -37.35
N LEU A 996 -12.02 -49.75 -37.31
CA LEU A 996 -13.01 -50.61 -36.66
C LEU A 996 -13.31 -51.89 -37.45
N GLN A 997 -13.16 -51.87 -38.78
CA GLN A 997 -13.36 -53.02 -39.66
C GLN A 997 -12.13 -53.93 -39.75
N ASN A 998 -10.91 -53.38 -39.66
CA ASN A 998 -9.67 -54.13 -39.77
C ASN A 998 -8.91 -54.19 -38.42
N GLN A 999 -9.45 -54.98 -37.50
CA GLN A 999 -8.88 -55.15 -36.15
C GLN A 999 -7.45 -55.73 -36.14
N THR A 1000 -7.09 -56.54 -37.14
CA THR A 1000 -5.74 -57.10 -37.26
C THR A 1000 -4.72 -55.99 -37.57
N GLU A 1001 -5.05 -55.08 -38.48
CA GLU A 1001 -4.21 -53.92 -38.77
C GLU A 1001 -4.20 -52.92 -37.60
N ALA A 1002 -5.35 -52.71 -36.94
CA ALA A 1002 -5.46 -51.94 -35.69
C ALA A 1002 -4.47 -52.42 -34.63
N MET A 1003 -4.42 -53.74 -34.38
CA MET A 1003 -3.48 -54.37 -33.47
C MET A 1003 -2.03 -54.19 -33.91
N ARG A 1004 -1.72 -54.45 -35.20
CA ARG A 1004 -0.36 -54.33 -35.74
C ARG A 1004 0.20 -52.91 -35.57
N ARG A 1005 -0.57 -51.88 -35.90
CA ARG A 1005 -0.15 -50.48 -35.76
C ARG A 1005 -0.02 -50.06 -34.31
N ALA A 1006 -0.94 -50.50 -33.44
CA ALA A 1006 -0.89 -50.22 -32.01
C ALA A 1006 0.37 -50.82 -31.34
N GLU A 1007 0.76 -52.04 -31.72
CA GLU A 1007 2.00 -52.68 -31.25
C GLU A 1007 3.26 -51.96 -31.78
N ALA A 1008 3.23 -51.51 -33.03
CA ALA A 1008 4.31 -50.70 -33.60
C ALA A 1008 4.45 -49.35 -32.87
N LEU A 1009 3.33 -48.69 -32.54
CA LEU A 1009 3.31 -47.46 -31.75
C LEU A 1009 3.86 -47.68 -30.34
N GLN A 1010 3.44 -48.75 -29.66
CA GLN A 1010 3.97 -49.14 -28.36
C GLN A 1010 5.49 -49.31 -28.41
N GLY A 1011 5.99 -50.07 -29.38
CA GLY A 1011 7.44 -50.29 -29.57
C GLY A 1011 8.20 -48.99 -29.82
N ARG A 1012 7.64 -48.08 -30.65
CA ARG A 1012 8.23 -46.76 -30.92
C ARG A 1012 8.31 -45.90 -29.66
N VAL A 1013 7.24 -45.85 -28.87
CA VAL A 1013 7.20 -45.07 -27.63
C VAL A 1013 8.20 -45.59 -26.60
N LEU A 1014 8.26 -46.91 -26.40
CA LEU A 1014 9.23 -47.52 -25.48
C LEU A 1014 10.68 -47.30 -25.92
N ALA A 1015 10.94 -47.21 -27.23
CA ALA A 1015 12.28 -47.00 -27.77
C ALA A 1015 12.74 -45.54 -27.70
N ILE A 1016 11.84 -44.56 -27.93
CA ILE A 1016 12.20 -43.14 -28.05
C ILE A 1016 11.87 -42.36 -26.77
N TYR A 1017 10.67 -42.55 -26.23
CA TYR A 1017 10.10 -41.78 -25.11
C TYR A 1017 10.31 -42.52 -23.79
N SER A 1018 11.49 -43.12 -23.60
CA SER A 1018 11.86 -43.78 -22.35
C SER A 1018 12.48 -42.79 -21.36
N GLN A 1019 12.35 -43.08 -20.06
CA GLN A 1019 12.99 -42.27 -19.03
C GLN A 1019 14.51 -42.20 -19.19
N ALA A 1020 15.14 -43.31 -19.62
CA ALA A 1020 16.57 -43.38 -19.86
C ALA A 1020 17.03 -42.43 -20.98
N ASN A 1021 16.26 -42.33 -22.07
CA ASN A 1021 16.57 -41.41 -23.16
C ASN A 1021 16.40 -39.95 -22.73
N TYR A 1022 15.34 -39.64 -21.97
CA TYR A 1022 15.14 -38.30 -21.44
C TYR A 1022 16.29 -37.88 -20.52
N ASP A 1023 16.70 -38.78 -19.61
CA ASP A 1023 17.80 -38.52 -18.68
C ASP A 1023 19.13 -38.33 -19.44
N ALA A 1024 19.42 -39.18 -20.43
CA ALA A 1024 20.62 -39.04 -21.26
C ALA A 1024 20.62 -37.75 -22.11
N ALA A 1025 19.48 -37.37 -22.68
CA ALA A 1025 19.34 -36.14 -23.45
C ALA A 1025 19.50 -34.90 -22.56
N LEU A 1026 18.90 -34.90 -21.37
CA LEU A 1026 19.06 -33.83 -20.40
C LEU A 1026 20.52 -33.71 -19.94
N ASP A 1027 21.18 -34.82 -19.59
CA ASP A 1027 22.59 -34.76 -19.19
C ASP A 1027 23.48 -34.23 -20.31
N ALA A 1028 23.21 -34.59 -21.57
CA ALA A 1028 23.91 -34.04 -22.73
C ALA A 1028 23.70 -32.53 -22.95
N VAL A 1029 22.56 -31.98 -22.52
CA VAL A 1029 22.32 -30.52 -22.49
C VAL A 1029 23.16 -29.87 -21.40
N LEU A 1030 23.13 -30.46 -20.21
CA LEU A 1030 23.81 -29.91 -19.04
C LEU A 1030 25.34 -30.05 -19.12
N ALA A 1031 25.85 -31.05 -19.83
CA ALA A 1031 27.29 -31.21 -20.07
C ALA A 1031 27.90 -30.09 -20.94
N ARG A 1032 27.05 -29.26 -21.58
CA ARG A 1032 27.47 -28.10 -22.38
C ARG A 1032 27.58 -26.81 -21.55
N GLU A 1033 27.29 -26.88 -20.26
CA GLU A 1033 27.41 -25.74 -19.35
C GLU A 1033 28.89 -25.36 -19.19
N GLU A 1034 29.24 -24.15 -19.64
CA GLU A 1034 30.54 -23.56 -19.34
C GLU A 1034 30.58 -23.09 -17.87
N PRO A 1035 31.74 -23.07 -17.21
CA PRO A 1035 31.88 -22.46 -15.89
C PRO A 1035 31.43 -21.00 -15.91
N LYS A 1036 30.55 -20.61 -14.97
CA LYS A 1036 30.00 -19.25 -14.83
C LYS A 1036 30.49 -18.59 -13.55
#